data_AF-A0A8T4BAS0-F1
#
_entry.id   AF-A0A8T4BAS0-F1
#
_cell.length_a   1.000
_cell.length_b   1.000
_cell.length_c   1.000
_cell.angle_alpha   90.00
_cell.angle_beta   90.00
_cell.angle_gamma   90.00
#
_symmetry.space_group_name_H-M   'P 1'
#
loop_
_entity.id
_entity.type
_entity.pdbx_description
1 polymer ?
#
loop_
_entity_poly.entity_id
_entity_poly.type
_entity_poly.pdbx_seq_one_letter_code
_entity_poly.pdbx_strand_id
1 'polypeptide(L)'
;MNANWKRAMLTALILIFSSLAGCLGNETDTTEASDSDDVMGTVMVSTYHIGQLVKGIAGDQVTMEYMSQDNIPVHDYEPSASDLIRLQNADVFFYHGLGLEPWVESTLSSLGDDAPTSIEVHTMPTGQDTLDYEGVLVADLCETLSEGPYEDIELADEEEHADDVEIHAEYTAFNMEFHEEDHDDHGDDDDHDEDEHDDHDEDGHDDHDDHDGGHEGHAHIEAEETIANPVGCPADSMISIFHLEEGEYVLEFAAEHPEDFTMAVLKMGGGGHDDHAGHGDEDGHDEEEDGHDEEEDGHDEEEDGHDEEEDGHDEEEDGHDDIDEEMTAEHMLEAFDSNNDSHLSWDELWAGMDADHEDTETHDENETHDENETHDDDEHMEENLMWMFNQSDMDADGLLDMAEIGQLIEMMESDMPTPEQALIMADANDDGHLSWDEFWNTWSEDEEDHDEHHEENETHEDEEAHDEHDAHDEHEEEMLMEMFNESDMDGDGLLNLTELEHFIEDLDAWQNPPMGYVTLHVEAEGEYGFAHPTDLEFHVIMAGDGHEGHDGHDDHGDEDGHDEEDGHDEEEDGHDEEEDGHDEEEDGHDEHDDENLNYDPHSWLSPLAFKAQLTVVMDGLIAAFPDGEADFKANADAYSAQLTALDVAFDAAFGADGICMAGGYDKTVAANHNAYSYIAVEYDIKFMTVHGLDPEGEPSPEDVAKVVDFIKEEGITVLFVEEYTDQSSVQSIVDETGVEIKTLYTMELAPSDSTDDYLSMMTKNLENLVSGIGC
;
A
#
# COMPACT_ATOMS: atom_id res chain seq x y z
N MET A 1 -14.22 53.91 19.46
CA MET A 1 -13.65 54.68 18.33
C MET A 1 -12.73 55.78 18.84
N ASN A 2 -11.46 55.44 19.03
CA ASN A 2 -10.47 56.31 19.65
C ASN A 2 -9.84 57.24 18.62
N ALA A 3 -9.58 58.49 19.03
CA ALA A 3 -9.00 59.56 18.21
C ALA A 3 -7.61 59.24 17.63
N ASN A 4 -7.00 58.12 18.05
CA ASN A 4 -5.72 57.62 17.55
C ASN A 4 -5.88 56.85 16.23
N TRP A 5 -6.99 56.12 16.02
CA TRP A 5 -7.27 55.44 14.75
C TRP A 5 -7.49 56.43 13.60
N LYS A 6 -8.24 57.51 13.86
CA LYS A 6 -8.42 58.61 12.88
C LYS A 6 -7.13 59.38 12.58
N ARG A 7 -6.12 59.31 13.45
CA ARG A 7 -4.81 59.94 13.21
C ARG A 7 -3.90 59.03 12.40
N ALA A 8 -3.90 57.73 12.69
CA ALA A 8 -3.17 56.71 11.93
C ALA A 8 -3.66 56.65 10.46
N MET A 9 -4.98 56.64 10.26
CA MET A 9 -5.58 56.68 8.92
C MET A 9 -5.23 57.97 8.17
N LEU A 10 -5.20 59.13 8.84
CA LEU A 10 -4.86 60.39 8.19
C LEU A 10 -3.37 60.50 7.84
N THR A 11 -2.47 59.86 8.60
CA THR A 11 -1.03 59.80 8.27
C THR A 11 -0.72 58.81 7.16
N ALA A 12 -1.38 57.64 7.13
CA ALA A 12 -1.24 56.67 6.04
C ALA A 12 -1.73 57.24 4.70
N LEU A 13 -2.88 57.93 4.72
CA LEU A 13 -3.47 58.54 3.52
C LEU A 13 -2.64 59.74 2.98
N ILE A 14 -1.86 60.41 3.82
CA ILE A 14 -0.93 61.47 3.39
C ILE A 14 0.36 60.87 2.80
N LEU A 15 0.84 59.73 3.29
CA LEU A 15 2.02 59.06 2.74
C LEU A 15 1.73 58.43 1.37
N ILE A 16 0.55 57.83 1.19
CA ILE A 16 0.10 57.26 -0.09
C ILE A 16 -0.16 58.35 -1.15
N PHE A 17 -0.66 59.54 -0.76
CA PHE A 17 -0.80 60.67 -1.69
C PHE A 17 0.51 61.41 -1.99
N SER A 18 1.60 61.12 -1.27
CA SER A 18 2.91 61.77 -1.48
C SER A 18 3.76 61.07 -2.55
N SER A 19 3.48 59.80 -2.87
CA SER A 19 4.18 59.04 -3.91
C SER A 19 3.62 59.27 -5.32
N LEU A 20 2.38 59.74 -5.47
CA LEU A 20 1.76 60.02 -6.79
C LEU A 20 1.95 61.46 -7.32
N ALA A 21 2.67 62.34 -6.61
CA ALA A 21 2.79 63.76 -6.97
C ALA A 21 4.23 64.19 -7.28
N GLY A 22 4.83 63.62 -8.33
CA GLY A 22 6.04 64.15 -8.96
C GLY A 22 6.65 63.10 -9.90
N CYS A 23 6.36 63.09 -11.20
CA CYS A 23 6.63 64.19 -12.13
C CYS A 23 5.67 64.17 -13.33
N LEU A 24 4.82 65.20 -13.43
CA LEU A 24 4.25 65.67 -14.70
C LEU A 24 4.84 67.03 -15.03
N GLY A 25 5.44 67.11 -16.21
CA GLY A 25 5.81 68.32 -16.95
C GLY A 25 6.40 67.85 -18.28
N ASN A 26 5.83 68.12 -19.45
CA ASN A 26 5.05 69.27 -19.88
C ASN A 26 4.39 68.94 -21.24
N GLU A 27 3.07 69.17 -21.39
CA GLU A 27 2.33 69.03 -22.65
C GLU A 27 2.95 69.90 -23.76
N THR A 28 3.21 69.33 -24.95
CA THR A 28 2.78 69.90 -26.26
C THR A 28 2.85 68.83 -27.36
N ASP A 29 1.76 68.74 -28.11
CA ASP A 29 1.54 68.19 -29.45
C ASP A 29 1.33 66.67 -29.65
N THR A 30 0.11 66.39 -30.12
CA THR A 30 -0.47 65.18 -30.67
C THR A 30 0.24 64.64 -31.92
N THR A 31 0.05 63.33 -32.12
CA THR A 31 0.30 62.46 -33.30
C THR A 31 1.77 62.14 -33.61
N GLU A 32 2.21 60.97 -33.17
CA GLU A 32 2.65 59.86 -34.04
C GLU A 32 2.31 58.56 -33.29
N ALA A 33 1.86 57.54 -34.02
CA ALA A 33 1.78 56.16 -33.52
C ALA A 33 3.22 55.71 -33.20
N SER A 34 3.44 54.97 -32.11
CA SER A 34 4.71 54.28 -31.91
C SER A 34 4.83 53.22 -33.00
N ASP A 35 5.76 53.47 -33.93
CA ASP A 35 6.17 52.50 -34.95
C ASP A 35 6.59 51.19 -34.25
N SER A 36 6.24 50.09 -34.89
CA SER A 36 6.55 48.70 -34.56
C SER A 36 8.05 48.34 -34.72
N ASP A 37 8.96 49.27 -34.38
CA ASP A 37 10.42 49.13 -34.56
C ASP A 37 11.16 48.81 -33.24
N ASP A 38 10.47 48.68 -32.10
CA ASP A 38 11.06 48.50 -30.75
C ASP A 38 10.84 47.08 -30.14
N VAL A 39 10.32 46.12 -30.89
CA VAL A 39 10.17 44.72 -30.43
C VAL A 39 11.43 43.91 -30.77
N MET A 40 12.07 43.32 -29.75
CA MET A 40 13.39 42.67 -29.86
C MET A 40 13.34 41.26 -30.48
N GLY A 41 12.25 40.52 -30.27
CA GLY A 41 12.09 39.15 -30.76
C GLY A 41 10.82 38.50 -30.21
N THR A 42 10.73 37.17 -30.36
CA THR A 42 9.62 36.36 -29.87
C THR A 42 10.09 35.49 -28.70
N VAL A 43 9.35 35.55 -27.60
CA VAL A 43 9.51 34.69 -26.43
C VAL A 43 8.31 33.77 -26.35
N MET A 44 8.58 32.47 -26.29
CA MET A 44 7.57 31.45 -26.06
C MET A 44 7.59 31.02 -24.59
N VAL A 45 6.43 30.79 -24.00
CA VAL A 45 6.28 30.27 -22.63
C VAL A 45 5.30 29.10 -22.62
N SER A 46 5.50 28.13 -21.73
CA SER A 46 4.58 26.99 -21.57
C SER A 46 3.26 27.41 -20.91
N THR A 47 3.34 28.12 -19.78
CA THR A 47 2.18 28.45 -18.90
C THR A 47 1.97 29.94 -18.69
N TYR A 48 0.82 30.30 -18.10
CA TYR A 48 0.49 31.69 -17.80
C TYR A 48 1.42 32.34 -16.76
N HIS A 49 1.74 31.66 -15.65
CA HIS A 49 2.60 32.20 -14.59
C HIS A 49 4.00 32.54 -15.12
N ILE A 50 4.60 31.73 -15.99
CA ILE A 50 5.88 32.05 -16.65
C ILE A 50 5.72 33.27 -17.56
N GLY A 51 4.60 33.34 -18.29
CA GLY A 51 4.23 34.52 -19.06
C GLY A 51 4.20 35.80 -18.22
N GLN A 52 3.78 35.73 -16.96
CA GLN A 52 3.79 36.86 -16.04
C GLN A 52 5.20 37.27 -15.59
N LEU A 53 6.12 36.31 -15.38
CA LEU A 53 7.53 36.61 -15.13
C LEU A 53 8.14 37.36 -16.32
N VAL A 54 8.00 36.80 -17.52
CA VAL A 54 8.56 37.39 -18.74
C VAL A 54 7.95 38.77 -18.98
N LYS A 55 6.63 38.92 -18.89
CA LYS A 55 5.95 40.21 -19.05
C LYS A 55 6.38 41.23 -17.99
N GLY A 56 6.58 40.80 -16.75
CA GLY A 56 7.07 41.63 -15.65
C GLY A 56 8.47 42.18 -15.90
N ILE A 57 9.33 41.43 -16.60
CA ILE A 57 10.72 41.83 -16.90
C ILE A 57 10.81 42.59 -18.24
N ALA A 58 10.30 41.99 -19.31
CA ALA A 58 10.45 42.49 -20.67
C ALA A 58 9.46 43.59 -21.04
N GLY A 59 8.27 43.59 -20.43
CA GLY A 59 7.17 44.49 -20.82
C GLY A 59 6.79 44.31 -22.29
N ASP A 60 6.50 45.42 -22.98
CA ASP A 60 6.09 45.41 -24.40
C ASP A 60 7.28 45.27 -25.39
N GLN A 61 8.48 44.96 -24.89
CA GLN A 61 9.70 44.91 -25.71
C GLN A 61 9.92 43.57 -26.43
N VAL A 62 9.13 42.55 -26.10
CA VAL A 62 9.17 41.23 -26.75
C VAL A 62 7.76 40.85 -27.22
N THR A 63 7.67 40.01 -28.24
CA THR A 63 6.41 39.36 -28.61
C THR A 63 6.26 38.12 -27.73
N MET A 64 5.21 38.08 -26.92
CA MET A 64 4.86 36.91 -26.11
C MET A 64 3.99 35.95 -26.92
N GLU A 65 4.36 34.68 -26.93
CA GLU A 65 3.53 33.57 -27.38
C GLU A 65 3.45 32.49 -26.29
N TYR A 66 2.33 31.80 -26.20
CA TYR A 66 2.10 30.68 -25.29
C TYR A 66 2.09 29.38 -26.09
N MET A 67 2.57 28.29 -25.51
CA MET A 67 2.49 26.95 -26.13
C MET A 67 1.03 26.53 -26.25
N SER A 68 0.36 26.31 -25.12
CA SER A 68 -1.09 26.10 -25.11
C SER A 68 -1.82 27.41 -25.44
N GLN A 69 -2.54 27.42 -26.57
CA GLN A 69 -3.39 28.55 -26.98
C GLN A 69 -4.85 28.38 -26.57
N ASP A 70 -5.22 27.15 -26.26
CA ASP A 70 -6.51 26.78 -25.73
C ASP A 70 -6.39 26.73 -24.19
N ASN A 71 -7.50 26.86 -23.47
CA ASN A 71 -7.50 26.87 -22.01
C ASN A 71 -7.41 25.43 -21.47
N ILE A 72 -6.48 24.66 -22.01
CA ILE A 72 -6.19 23.25 -21.67
C ILE A 72 -5.07 23.29 -20.63
N PRO A 73 -5.22 22.60 -19.48
CA PRO A 73 -4.16 22.44 -18.49
C PRO A 73 -2.84 21.98 -19.12
N VAL A 74 -1.72 22.31 -18.48
CA VAL A 74 -0.41 22.13 -19.13
C VAL A 74 0.06 20.69 -19.15
N HIS A 75 -0.39 19.88 -18.19
CA HIS A 75 -0.16 18.43 -18.13
C HIS A 75 -0.92 17.71 -19.26
N ASP A 76 -2.18 18.06 -19.52
CA ASP A 76 -2.99 17.45 -20.60
C ASP A 76 -2.66 17.97 -22.02
N TYR A 77 -1.78 18.96 -22.12
CA TYR A 77 -1.56 19.65 -23.38
C TYR A 77 -0.65 18.85 -24.30
N GLU A 78 -1.18 18.38 -25.43
CA GLU A 78 -0.36 17.80 -26.49
C GLU A 78 0.02 18.83 -27.57
N PRO A 79 1.33 19.11 -27.81
CA PRO A 79 1.76 20.08 -28.81
C PRO A 79 1.40 19.66 -30.25
N SER A 80 0.65 20.52 -30.95
CA SER A 80 0.33 20.26 -32.36
C SER A 80 1.51 20.56 -33.29
N ALA A 81 1.47 20.03 -34.52
CA ALA A 81 2.45 20.38 -35.55
C ALA A 81 2.53 21.90 -35.85
N SER A 82 1.44 22.65 -35.62
CA SER A 82 1.48 24.12 -35.74
C SER A 82 2.27 24.75 -34.59
N ASP A 83 2.21 24.17 -33.40
CA ASP A 83 2.87 24.66 -32.20
C ASP A 83 4.36 24.41 -32.27
N LEU A 84 4.78 23.24 -32.76
CA LEU A 84 6.18 22.95 -33.09
C LEU A 84 6.78 23.98 -34.07
N ILE A 85 6.01 24.41 -35.09
CA ILE A 85 6.45 25.46 -36.02
C ILE A 85 6.59 26.81 -35.29
N ARG A 86 5.67 27.15 -34.39
CA ARG A 86 5.77 28.41 -33.63
C ARG A 86 6.96 28.37 -32.68
N LEU A 87 7.17 27.26 -31.97
CA LEU A 87 8.29 27.02 -31.07
C LEU A 87 9.63 27.11 -31.80
N GLN A 88 9.76 26.48 -32.96
CA GLN A 88 10.94 26.59 -33.83
C GLN A 88 11.25 28.05 -34.26
N ASN A 89 10.23 28.91 -34.37
CA ASN A 89 10.39 30.30 -34.75
C ASN A 89 10.60 31.25 -33.55
N ALA A 90 10.54 30.76 -32.32
CA ALA A 90 10.82 31.54 -31.12
C ALA A 90 12.32 31.76 -30.94
N ASP A 91 12.72 32.90 -30.38
CA ASP A 91 14.13 33.18 -30.08
C ASP A 91 14.56 32.51 -28.75
N VAL A 92 13.63 32.36 -27.81
CA VAL A 92 13.82 31.70 -26.52
C VAL A 92 12.49 31.11 -26.05
N PHE A 93 12.54 29.93 -25.43
CA PHE A 93 11.43 29.23 -24.80
C PHE A 93 11.67 29.11 -23.30
N PHE A 94 10.68 29.48 -22.48
CA PHE A 94 10.72 29.29 -21.04
C PHE A 94 9.63 28.30 -20.62
N TYR A 95 9.99 27.31 -19.82
CA TYR A 95 9.08 26.31 -19.24
C TYR A 95 9.39 26.13 -17.75
N HIS A 96 8.48 25.53 -16.99
CA HIS A 96 8.61 25.50 -15.53
C HIS A 96 9.71 24.54 -15.11
N GLY A 97 9.64 23.30 -15.57
CA GLY A 97 10.42 22.18 -15.03
C GLY A 97 9.62 21.38 -13.99
N LEU A 98 10.32 20.48 -13.28
CA LEU A 98 9.73 19.55 -12.30
C LEU A 98 8.61 18.66 -12.88
N GLY A 99 8.73 18.23 -14.14
CA GLY A 99 7.74 17.37 -14.77
C GLY A 99 6.39 18.04 -15.13
N LEU A 100 6.14 19.30 -14.76
CA LEU A 100 4.87 20.01 -15.04
C LEU A 100 4.45 19.95 -16.52
N GLU A 101 5.43 19.93 -17.43
CA GLU A 101 5.21 19.91 -18.86
C GLU A 101 5.79 18.64 -19.50
N PRO A 102 5.13 17.48 -19.36
CA PRO A 102 5.69 16.16 -19.72
C PRO A 102 6.09 16.08 -21.21
N TRP A 103 5.41 16.83 -22.06
CA TRP A 103 5.68 16.91 -23.50
C TRP A 103 6.94 17.70 -23.88
N VAL A 104 7.58 18.46 -22.97
CA VAL A 104 8.67 19.39 -23.34
C VAL A 104 9.91 18.64 -23.85
N GLU A 105 10.34 17.58 -23.17
CA GLU A 105 11.56 16.85 -23.53
C GLU A 105 11.46 16.22 -24.93
N SER A 106 10.39 15.45 -25.15
CA SER A 106 10.08 14.81 -26.42
C SER A 106 9.92 15.84 -27.55
N THR A 107 9.26 16.96 -27.26
CA THR A 107 9.08 18.08 -28.21
C THR A 107 10.43 18.68 -28.62
N LEU A 108 11.30 19.02 -27.66
CA LEU A 108 12.60 19.62 -27.96
C LEU A 108 13.52 18.62 -28.69
N SER A 109 13.47 17.33 -28.31
CA SER A 109 14.20 16.26 -28.99
C SER A 109 13.78 16.13 -30.46
N SER A 110 12.47 16.16 -30.74
CA SER A 110 11.93 16.06 -32.10
C SER A 110 12.38 17.22 -33.02
N LEU A 111 12.61 18.41 -32.44
CA LEU A 111 13.10 19.58 -33.17
C LEU A 111 14.62 19.54 -33.40
N GLY A 112 15.39 18.84 -32.56
CA GLY A 112 16.84 18.69 -32.70
C GLY A 112 17.57 20.02 -32.81
N ASP A 113 18.40 20.18 -33.86
CA ASP A 113 19.17 21.41 -34.11
C ASP A 113 18.29 22.67 -34.37
N ASP A 114 17.00 22.47 -34.68
CA ASP A 114 16.04 23.53 -34.93
C ASP A 114 15.30 23.99 -33.64
N ALA A 115 15.53 23.33 -32.50
CA ALA A 115 14.94 23.73 -31.22
C ALA A 115 15.43 25.13 -30.78
N PRO A 116 14.55 25.98 -30.20
CA PRO A 116 14.96 27.27 -29.67
C PRO A 116 15.88 27.09 -28.45
N THR A 117 16.45 28.19 -27.96
CA THR A 117 17.08 28.16 -26.63
C THR A 117 15.97 27.97 -25.59
N SER A 118 15.94 26.80 -24.96
CA SER A 118 14.98 26.46 -23.91
C SER A 118 15.58 26.67 -22.52
N ILE A 119 14.81 27.23 -21.60
CA ILE A 119 15.25 27.56 -20.24
C ILE A 119 14.17 27.11 -19.26
N GLU A 120 14.52 26.12 -18.44
CA GLU A 120 13.77 25.75 -17.24
C GLU A 120 13.83 26.88 -16.21
N VAL A 121 12.68 27.24 -15.66
CA VAL A 121 12.51 28.43 -14.81
C VAL A 121 12.55 28.09 -13.32
N HIS A 122 12.19 26.87 -12.94
CA HIS A 122 12.09 26.45 -11.55
C HIS A 122 13.38 26.73 -10.77
N THR A 123 13.24 27.37 -9.62
CA THR A 123 14.32 27.53 -8.63
C THR A 123 13.73 28.03 -7.32
N MET A 124 14.32 27.60 -6.21
CA MET A 124 13.93 28.01 -4.86
C MET A 124 14.82 29.13 -4.30
N PRO A 125 14.32 29.92 -3.32
CA PRO A 125 15.13 30.87 -2.58
C PRO A 125 16.33 30.17 -1.93
N THR A 126 17.44 30.90 -1.77
CA THR A 126 18.66 30.33 -1.18
C THR A 126 18.40 29.73 0.20
N GLY A 127 18.56 28.40 0.33
CA GLY A 127 18.37 27.66 1.57
C GLY A 127 16.96 27.15 1.82
N GLN A 128 16.10 27.19 0.79
CA GLN A 128 14.86 26.42 0.72
C GLN A 128 15.02 25.31 -0.31
N ASP A 129 14.39 24.18 -0.05
CA ASP A 129 14.38 23.01 -0.91
C ASP A 129 13.11 23.02 -1.77
N THR A 130 13.18 22.36 -2.92
CA THR A 130 12.01 22.03 -3.73
C THR A 130 11.22 20.96 -2.98
N LEU A 131 9.89 21.07 -2.95
CA LEU A 131 9.08 20.07 -2.26
C LEU A 131 8.98 18.82 -3.14
N ASP A 132 9.63 17.73 -2.72
CA ASP A 132 9.39 16.40 -3.27
C ASP A 132 8.15 15.77 -2.62
N TYR A 133 7.41 14.97 -3.39
CA TYR A 133 6.17 14.36 -2.88
C TYR A 133 6.45 13.30 -1.82
N GLU A 134 7.55 12.56 -1.96
CA GLU A 134 8.01 11.61 -0.94
C GLU A 134 8.23 12.31 0.41
N GLY A 135 8.94 13.43 0.44
CA GLY A 135 9.17 14.20 1.66
C GLY A 135 7.91 14.82 2.25
N VAL A 136 6.91 15.13 1.42
CA VAL A 136 5.57 15.55 1.87
C VAL A 136 4.83 14.37 2.48
N LEU A 137 4.78 13.22 1.78
CA LEU A 137 4.19 11.97 2.28
C LEU A 137 4.80 11.60 3.63
N VAL A 138 6.13 11.56 3.73
CA VAL A 138 6.84 11.22 4.97
C VAL A 138 6.46 12.18 6.09
N ALA A 139 6.38 13.49 5.82
CA ALA A 139 5.98 14.46 6.82
C ALA A 139 4.53 14.25 7.29
N ASP A 140 3.61 14.00 6.36
CA ASP A 140 2.18 13.80 6.62
C ASP A 140 1.92 12.47 7.34
N LEU A 141 2.61 11.39 6.97
CA LEU A 141 2.60 10.11 7.68
C LEU A 141 3.08 10.28 9.12
N CYS A 142 4.20 10.97 9.32
CA CYS A 142 4.74 11.22 10.66
C CYS A 142 3.82 12.11 11.52
N GLU A 143 3.18 13.12 10.92
CA GLU A 143 2.17 13.94 11.61
C GLU A 143 0.96 13.08 11.99
N THR A 144 0.42 12.31 11.05
CA THR A 144 -0.76 11.45 11.24
C THR A 144 -0.51 10.43 12.34
N LEU A 145 0.63 9.74 12.29
CA LEU A 145 1.06 8.78 13.32
C LEU A 145 1.24 9.41 14.71
N SER A 146 1.55 10.72 14.78
CA SER A 146 1.80 11.42 16.06
C SER A 146 0.57 12.15 16.63
N GLU A 147 -0.29 12.68 15.76
CA GLU A 147 -1.38 13.60 16.13
C GLU A 147 -2.78 13.01 15.90
N GLY A 148 -2.90 11.96 15.09
CA GLY A 148 -4.17 11.35 14.70
C GLY A 148 -4.94 12.18 13.66
N PRO A 149 -6.24 11.93 13.46
CA PRO A 149 -7.15 11.10 14.27
C PRO A 149 -6.74 9.63 14.39
N TYR A 150 -7.15 8.97 15.48
CA TYR A 150 -6.87 7.56 15.74
C TYR A 150 -8.17 6.74 15.66
N GLU A 151 -8.11 5.59 15.00
CA GLU A 151 -9.14 4.56 14.97
C GLU A 151 -8.59 3.27 15.59
N ASP A 152 -9.41 2.56 16.36
CA ASP A 152 -8.99 1.32 17.02
C ASP A 152 -9.51 0.15 16.16
N ILE A 153 -8.61 -0.76 15.77
CA ILE A 153 -8.86 -1.90 14.89
C ILE A 153 -8.36 -3.16 15.61
N GLU A 154 -9.23 -4.17 15.66
CA GLU A 154 -8.90 -5.51 16.11
C GLU A 154 -8.60 -6.33 14.84
N LEU A 155 -7.39 -6.87 14.73
CA LEU A 155 -6.94 -7.63 13.56
C LEU A 155 -7.65 -8.99 13.52
N ALA A 156 -7.92 -9.49 12.31
CA ALA A 156 -8.33 -10.87 12.13
C ALA A 156 -7.16 -11.82 12.45
N ASP A 157 -7.46 -12.95 13.05
CA ASP A 157 -6.54 -14.06 13.39
C ASP A 157 -6.22 -14.94 12.18
N GLU A 158 -7.13 -15.02 11.20
CA GLU A 158 -6.97 -15.80 9.96
C GLU A 158 -7.07 -14.91 8.70
N GLU A 159 -6.27 -15.24 7.65
CA GLU A 159 -6.28 -14.50 6.37
C GLU A 159 -7.67 -14.49 5.71
N GLU A 160 -8.40 -15.62 5.78
CA GLU A 160 -9.75 -15.75 5.22
C GLU A 160 -10.78 -14.82 5.89
N HIS A 161 -10.46 -14.32 7.08
CA HIS A 161 -11.27 -13.39 7.86
C HIS A 161 -10.79 -11.94 7.76
N ALA A 162 -9.75 -11.65 6.97
CA ALA A 162 -9.25 -10.29 6.77
C ALA A 162 -10.34 -9.32 6.27
N ASP A 163 -11.27 -9.81 5.45
CA ASP A 163 -12.38 -9.01 4.90
C ASP A 163 -13.42 -8.58 5.94
N ASP A 164 -13.43 -9.17 7.14
CA ASP A 164 -14.27 -8.69 8.24
C ASP A 164 -13.75 -7.37 8.83
N VAL A 165 -12.49 -7.02 8.54
CA VAL A 165 -11.80 -5.83 9.06
C VAL A 165 -11.19 -5.05 7.89
N GLU A 166 -11.90 -4.01 7.45
CA GLU A 166 -11.47 -3.18 6.32
C GLU A 166 -10.90 -1.84 6.81
N ILE A 167 -9.75 -1.44 6.25
CA ILE A 167 -9.17 -0.11 6.41
C ILE A 167 -8.95 0.56 5.05
N HIS A 168 -8.88 1.88 5.08
CA HIS A 168 -8.68 2.71 3.90
C HIS A 168 -7.42 3.58 4.09
N ALA A 169 -6.73 3.87 2.99
CA ALA A 169 -5.56 4.75 2.97
C ALA A 169 -5.96 6.22 3.22
N GLU A 170 -6.08 6.61 4.48
CA GLU A 170 -6.63 7.89 4.92
C GLU A 170 -5.68 8.68 5.84
N TYR A 171 -5.98 9.97 6.03
CA TYR A 171 -5.35 10.79 7.08
C TYR A 171 -5.84 10.40 8.49
N THR A 172 -5.70 9.12 8.82
CA THR A 172 -6.06 8.47 10.08
C THR A 172 -4.92 7.52 10.47
N ALA A 173 -4.59 7.50 11.75
CA ALA A 173 -3.72 6.48 12.33
C ALA A 173 -4.59 5.37 12.92
N PHE A 174 -4.17 4.13 12.77
CA PHE A 174 -4.88 2.95 13.25
C PHE A 174 -4.11 2.37 14.43
N ASN A 175 -4.77 2.25 15.59
CA ASN A 175 -4.27 1.45 16.71
C ASN A 175 -4.73 0.03 16.45
N MET A 176 -3.78 -0.84 16.13
CA MET A 176 -4.00 -2.25 15.82
C MET A 176 -3.78 -3.08 17.08
N GLU A 177 -4.75 -3.94 17.40
CA GLU A 177 -4.73 -4.92 18.48
C GLU A 177 -4.83 -6.31 17.85
N PHE A 178 -3.92 -7.21 18.20
CA PHE A 178 -4.03 -8.63 17.79
C PHE A 178 -5.21 -9.27 18.53
N HIS A 179 -5.89 -10.23 17.91
CA HIS A 179 -6.97 -10.95 18.57
C HIS A 179 -6.43 -11.71 19.80
N GLU A 180 -6.95 -11.41 21.00
CA GLU A 180 -6.64 -12.19 22.21
C GLU A 180 -7.66 -13.33 22.32
N GLU A 181 -7.24 -14.58 22.06
CA GLU A 181 -8.05 -15.73 22.44
C GLU A 181 -8.20 -15.79 23.97
N ASP A 182 -9.41 -15.56 24.47
CA ASP A 182 -9.79 -15.80 25.86
C ASP A 182 -9.71 -17.33 26.16
N HIS A 183 -8.53 -17.89 26.42
CA HIS A 183 -8.35 -19.28 26.89
C HIS A 183 -8.85 -19.51 28.35
N ASP A 184 -10.02 -18.97 28.72
CA ASP A 184 -10.37 -18.74 30.13
C ASP A 184 -11.83 -19.08 30.47
N ASP A 185 -12.33 -20.32 30.24
CA ASP A 185 -13.39 -20.91 31.11
C ASP A 185 -13.58 -22.45 30.99
N HIS A 186 -12.62 -23.27 31.45
CA HIS A 186 -12.95 -24.61 31.96
C HIS A 186 -13.37 -24.55 33.45
N GLY A 187 -14.45 -23.81 33.70
CA GLY A 187 -15.08 -23.66 35.01
C GLY A 187 -16.31 -24.56 35.21
N ASP A 188 -16.12 -25.68 35.91
CA ASP A 188 -17.12 -26.51 36.60
C ASP A 188 -18.54 -25.91 36.73
N ASP A 189 -19.55 -26.50 36.07
CA ASP A 189 -20.94 -26.45 36.58
C ASP A 189 -21.75 -27.72 36.22
N ASP A 190 -21.59 -28.72 37.09
CA ASP A 190 -22.56 -29.79 37.34
C ASP A 190 -23.90 -29.20 37.85
N ASP A 191 -24.96 -29.18 37.04
CA ASP A 191 -26.33 -29.26 37.57
C ASP A 191 -27.32 -29.89 36.56
N HIS A 192 -27.59 -31.18 36.76
CA HIS A 192 -28.72 -31.90 36.18
C HIS A 192 -30.07 -31.29 36.57
N ASP A 193 -30.99 -31.12 35.61
CA ASP A 193 -32.41 -31.44 35.81
C ASP A 193 -33.12 -31.72 34.47
N GLU A 194 -33.93 -32.79 34.50
CA GLU A 194 -34.61 -33.46 33.38
C GLU A 194 -35.79 -32.67 32.76
N ASP A 195 -36.11 -33.06 31.51
CA ASP A 195 -37.38 -32.97 30.77
C ASP A 195 -37.67 -31.71 29.91
N GLU A 196 -37.45 -31.78 28.59
CA GLU A 196 -38.51 -31.92 27.56
C GLU A 196 -37.89 -31.87 26.14
N HIS A 197 -38.24 -32.88 25.32
CA HIS A 197 -37.84 -33.07 23.92
C HIS A 197 -38.03 -31.84 23.02
N ASP A 198 -37.09 -31.63 22.10
CA ASP A 198 -37.38 -31.39 20.68
C ASP A 198 -36.17 -31.84 19.84
N ASP A 199 -36.46 -32.48 18.72
CA ASP A 199 -35.52 -33.03 17.74
C ASP A 199 -34.68 -31.90 17.12
N HIS A 200 -33.36 -31.96 17.25
CA HIS A 200 -32.41 -31.22 16.43
C HIS A 200 -31.25 -32.14 16.09
N ASP A 201 -30.98 -32.20 14.79
CA ASP A 201 -29.94 -32.96 14.14
C ASP A 201 -28.56 -32.57 14.71
N GLU A 202 -27.70 -33.58 14.82
CA GLU A 202 -26.29 -33.47 15.14
C GLU A 202 -25.60 -32.86 13.92
N ASP A 203 -25.33 -31.56 13.97
CA ASP A 203 -24.27 -30.92 13.19
C ASP A 203 -23.29 -30.39 14.26
N GLY A 204 -22.33 -31.23 14.62
CA GLY A 204 -21.12 -30.82 15.30
C GLY A 204 -20.04 -30.77 14.24
N HIS A 205 -19.50 -29.58 14.01
CA HIS A 205 -18.26 -29.27 13.31
C HIS A 205 -17.92 -27.84 13.73
N ASP A 206 -17.25 -27.73 14.88
CA ASP A 206 -16.35 -26.62 15.15
C ASP A 206 -15.05 -27.08 14.50
N ASP A 207 -14.83 -26.67 13.24
CA ASP A 207 -13.60 -26.93 12.50
C ASP A 207 -12.76 -25.65 12.64
N HIS A 208 -11.91 -25.61 13.67
CA HIS A 208 -10.72 -24.77 13.71
C HIS A 208 -9.54 -25.72 13.89
N ASP A 209 -8.37 -25.27 13.44
CA ASP A 209 -7.05 -25.91 13.55
C ASP A 209 -6.61 -26.65 12.28
N ASP A 210 -5.91 -25.90 11.42
CA ASP A 210 -4.75 -26.35 10.64
C ASP A 210 -4.09 -25.14 9.93
N HIS A 211 -3.41 -24.28 10.70
CA HIS A 211 -2.43 -23.35 10.13
C HIS A 211 -1.05 -24.01 10.16
N ASP A 212 -0.81 -24.85 9.16
CA ASP A 212 0.49 -25.45 8.89
C ASP A 212 1.52 -24.32 8.65
N GLY A 213 2.53 -24.25 9.51
CA GLY A 213 3.59 -23.24 9.58
C GLY A 213 4.52 -23.26 8.37
N GLY A 214 3.99 -22.84 7.22
CA GLY A 214 4.71 -22.77 5.95
C GLY A 214 3.97 -21.97 4.89
N HIS A 215 3.76 -20.66 5.10
CA HIS A 215 3.28 -19.75 4.05
C HIS A 215 4.36 -19.52 2.95
N GLU A 216 4.80 -20.56 2.24
CA GLU A 216 5.59 -20.46 1.00
C GLU A 216 4.71 -20.20 -0.25
N GLY A 217 3.49 -19.69 -0.07
CA GLY A 217 2.46 -19.61 -1.11
C GLY A 217 2.04 -18.21 -1.59
N HIS A 218 2.21 -17.16 -0.78
CA HIS A 218 1.66 -15.84 -1.09
C HIS A 218 2.69 -14.97 -1.81
N ALA A 219 2.28 -14.37 -2.94
CA ALA A 219 3.13 -13.44 -3.67
C ALA A 219 3.10 -12.07 -2.95
N HIS A 220 3.91 -11.91 -1.91
CA HIS A 220 4.08 -10.62 -1.24
C HIS A 220 4.60 -9.57 -2.23
N ILE A 221 4.03 -8.37 -2.14
CA ILE A 221 4.51 -7.21 -2.88
C ILE A 221 5.75 -6.69 -2.16
N GLU A 222 6.86 -6.54 -2.89
CA GLU A 222 8.06 -5.92 -2.32
C GLU A 222 7.90 -4.39 -2.27
N ALA A 223 8.26 -3.79 -1.13
CA ALA A 223 8.33 -2.33 -1.02
C ALA A 223 9.37 -1.75 -1.99
N GLU A 224 8.99 -0.70 -2.73
CA GLU A 224 9.90 0.01 -3.63
C GLU A 224 11.00 0.76 -2.85
N GLU A 225 10.63 1.30 -1.70
CA GLU A 225 11.55 1.98 -0.78
C GLU A 225 11.15 1.78 0.68
N THR A 226 12.15 1.65 1.56
CA THR A 226 11.97 1.62 3.02
C THR A 226 12.85 2.66 3.71
N ILE A 227 12.24 3.45 4.59
CA ILE A 227 12.86 4.55 5.31
C ILE A 227 12.85 4.25 6.81
N ALA A 228 13.99 3.85 7.35
CA ALA A 228 14.13 3.60 8.79
C ALA A 228 14.38 4.90 9.58
N ASN A 229 13.65 5.08 10.69
CA ASN A 229 13.74 6.24 11.59
C ASN A 229 13.62 7.61 10.87
N PRO A 230 12.53 7.86 10.13
CA PRO A 230 12.33 9.10 9.40
C PRO A 230 12.26 10.32 10.34
N VAL A 231 12.75 11.46 9.84
CA VAL A 231 12.81 12.69 10.64
C VAL A 231 11.41 13.26 10.79
N GLY A 232 10.90 13.30 12.02
CA GLY A 232 9.58 13.87 12.33
C GLY A 232 8.62 12.83 12.88
N CYS A 233 8.89 11.55 12.66
CA CYS A 233 8.13 10.43 13.21
C CYS A 233 8.50 10.17 14.68
N PRO A 234 7.68 9.38 15.39
CA PRO A 234 8.07 8.71 16.63
C PRO A 234 9.40 7.96 16.50
N ALA A 235 10.01 7.64 17.64
CA ALA A 235 11.24 6.83 17.64
C ALA A 235 10.88 5.40 17.22
N ASP A 236 11.81 4.73 16.53
CA ASP A 236 11.66 3.33 16.14
C ASP A 236 10.48 3.09 15.16
N SER A 237 10.20 4.10 14.33
CA SER A 237 9.26 3.99 13.19
C SER A 237 10.01 3.69 11.88
N MET A 238 9.34 2.94 11.01
CA MET A 238 9.69 2.67 9.62
C MET A 238 8.59 3.23 8.70
N ILE A 239 8.97 3.66 7.49
CA ILE A 239 8.02 3.94 6.42
C ILE A 239 8.36 3.04 5.24
N SER A 240 7.38 2.30 4.73
CA SER A 240 7.50 1.42 3.57
C SER A 240 6.62 1.97 2.44
N ILE A 241 7.17 2.13 1.24
CA ILE A 241 6.47 2.71 0.08
C ILE A 241 6.21 1.62 -0.96
N PHE A 242 4.98 1.53 -1.45
CA PHE A 242 4.52 0.55 -2.44
C PHE A 242 3.76 1.26 -3.54
N HIS A 243 3.90 0.81 -4.79
CA HIS A 243 2.97 1.17 -5.86
C HIS A 243 1.84 0.14 -5.88
N LEU A 244 0.60 0.60 -5.68
CA LEU A 244 -0.60 -0.24 -5.61
C LEU A 244 -1.58 0.18 -6.70
N GLU A 245 -2.17 -0.79 -7.40
CA GLU A 245 -3.29 -0.62 -8.33
C GLU A 245 -4.63 -0.56 -7.57
N GLU A 246 -5.70 -0.04 -8.22
CA GLU A 246 -7.07 -0.07 -7.64
C GLU A 246 -7.50 -1.51 -7.33
N GLY A 247 -7.87 -1.79 -6.08
CA GLY A 247 -8.22 -3.13 -5.63
C GLY A 247 -8.15 -3.33 -4.11
N GLU A 248 -8.35 -4.57 -3.68
CA GLU A 248 -8.24 -5.01 -2.29
C GLU A 248 -6.90 -5.71 -2.06
N TYR A 249 -6.27 -5.42 -0.93
CA TYR A 249 -4.99 -5.98 -0.52
C TYR A 249 -5.10 -6.45 0.92
N VAL A 250 -4.57 -7.63 1.24
CA VAL A 250 -4.47 -8.08 2.61
C VAL A 250 -3.14 -7.58 3.17
N LEU A 251 -3.19 -6.89 4.31
CA LEU A 251 -2.02 -6.55 5.09
C LEU A 251 -1.83 -7.63 6.16
N GLU A 252 -0.66 -8.24 6.13
CA GLU A 252 -0.25 -9.27 7.08
C GLU A 252 0.75 -8.66 8.06
N PHE A 253 0.50 -8.90 9.34
CA PHE A 253 1.35 -8.46 10.43
C PHE A 253 1.79 -9.65 11.26
N ALA A 254 3.09 -9.73 11.55
CA ALA A 254 3.65 -10.64 12.51
C ALA A 254 4.52 -9.86 13.51
N ALA A 255 4.40 -10.19 14.80
CA ALA A 255 5.21 -9.58 15.84
C ALA A 255 5.75 -10.63 16.80
N GLU A 256 7.06 -10.59 17.08
CA GLU A 256 7.70 -11.44 18.10
C GLU A 256 7.08 -11.22 19.50
N HIS A 257 6.49 -10.03 19.73
CA HIS A 257 5.72 -9.70 20.92
C HIS A 257 4.45 -8.95 20.50
N PRO A 258 3.24 -9.54 20.65
CA PRO A 258 1.96 -8.91 20.31
C PRO A 258 1.64 -7.79 21.30
N GLU A 259 2.30 -6.64 21.18
CA GLU A 259 1.83 -5.41 21.79
C GLU A 259 1.02 -4.62 20.78
N ASP A 260 -0.06 -3.97 21.23
CA ASP A 260 -0.81 -3.03 20.40
C ASP A 260 0.14 -2.04 19.72
N PHE A 261 0.00 -1.89 18.41
CA PHE A 261 0.82 -0.97 17.65
C PHE A 261 -0.02 0.10 16.99
N THR A 262 0.64 1.17 16.53
CA THR A 262 -0.01 2.19 15.73
C THR A 262 0.63 2.22 14.35
N MET A 263 -0.19 2.22 13.31
CA MET A 263 0.23 2.45 11.94
C MET A 263 -0.53 3.62 11.30
N ALA A 264 0.03 4.17 10.22
CA ALA A 264 -0.67 5.11 9.35
C ALA A 264 -0.40 4.74 7.90
N VAL A 265 -1.40 4.85 7.03
CA VAL A 265 -1.28 4.59 5.60
C VAL A 265 -1.79 5.80 4.84
N LEU A 266 -0.98 6.32 3.91
CA LEU A 266 -1.34 7.47 3.09
C LEU A 266 -0.92 7.24 1.64
N LYS A 267 -1.79 7.63 0.71
CA LYS A 267 -1.41 7.78 -0.70
C LYS A 267 -0.45 8.95 -0.86
N MET A 268 0.63 8.77 -1.61
CA MET A 268 1.46 9.86 -2.11
C MET A 268 0.57 10.85 -2.85
N GLY A 269 0.64 12.10 -2.41
CA GLY A 269 0.00 13.19 -3.12
C GLY A 269 0.77 13.58 -4.38
N GLY A 270 1.37 12.63 -5.12
CA GLY A 270 2.13 12.75 -6.38
C GLY A 270 1.29 12.32 -7.60
N GLY A 271 1.65 12.77 -8.81
CA GLY A 271 0.83 12.61 -10.02
C GLY A 271 0.53 11.15 -10.32
N GLY A 272 -0.74 10.83 -10.61
CA GLY A 272 -1.11 9.50 -11.09
C GLY A 272 -0.39 9.17 -12.39
N HIS A 273 -0.14 7.89 -12.61
CA HIS A 273 0.23 7.35 -13.91
C HIS A 273 -0.73 7.91 -14.97
N ASP A 274 -0.19 8.58 -16.00
CA ASP A 274 -0.97 9.07 -17.14
C ASP A 274 -1.46 7.85 -17.95
N ASP A 275 -2.61 7.29 -17.56
CA ASP A 275 -3.26 6.27 -18.37
C ASP A 275 -3.81 6.89 -19.66
N HIS A 276 -3.00 6.77 -20.71
CA HIS A 276 -3.48 6.93 -22.07
C HIS A 276 -4.59 5.90 -22.34
N ALA A 277 -5.84 6.33 -22.17
CA ALA A 277 -7.02 5.64 -22.65
C ALA A 277 -6.80 5.16 -24.10
N GLY A 278 -6.57 3.86 -24.26
CA GLY A 278 -6.38 3.18 -25.52
C GLY A 278 -7.51 3.53 -26.49
N HIS A 279 -7.15 4.28 -27.52
CA HIS A 279 -8.05 4.66 -28.59
C HIS A 279 -8.71 3.44 -29.24
N GLY A 280 -10.03 3.46 -29.24
CA GLY A 280 -10.88 2.46 -29.88
C GLY A 280 -10.56 2.23 -31.36
N ASP A 281 -10.55 0.95 -31.72
CA ASP A 281 -10.69 0.50 -33.10
C ASP A 281 -12.12 0.78 -33.58
N GLU A 282 -12.26 1.88 -34.33
CA GLU A 282 -13.38 2.09 -35.23
C GLU A 282 -13.33 1.06 -36.37
N ASP A 283 -14.08 -0.04 -36.25
CA ASP A 283 -14.58 -0.76 -37.43
C ASP A 283 -16.10 -0.60 -37.52
N GLY A 284 -16.50 0.39 -38.29
CA GLY A 284 -17.88 0.68 -38.58
C GLY A 284 -18.53 -0.39 -39.45
N HIS A 285 -19.70 -0.85 -39.03
CA HIS A 285 -20.71 -1.34 -39.96
C HIS A 285 -22.11 -0.89 -39.57
N ASP A 286 -22.66 -0.02 -40.43
CA ASP A 286 -24.09 0.21 -40.63
C ASP A 286 -24.89 -1.10 -40.55
N GLU A 287 -26.05 -1.11 -39.89
CA GLU A 287 -27.36 -1.15 -40.56
C GLU A 287 -28.51 -0.89 -39.57
N GLU A 288 -29.47 -0.11 -40.06
CA GLU A 288 -30.73 0.23 -39.41
C GLU A 288 -31.71 -0.95 -39.35
N GLU A 289 -32.60 -0.94 -38.36
CA GLU A 289 -34.09 -0.91 -38.50
C GLU A 289 -34.82 -1.64 -37.35
N ASP A 290 -35.73 -0.88 -36.75
CA ASP A 290 -37.09 -1.26 -36.34
C ASP A 290 -37.32 -2.37 -35.29
N GLY A 291 -37.71 -1.93 -34.08
CA GLY A 291 -39.14 -1.77 -33.79
C GLY A 291 -39.87 -2.83 -32.95
N HIS A 292 -40.56 -2.30 -31.94
CA HIS A 292 -41.82 -2.74 -31.31
C HIS A 292 -41.82 -3.77 -30.17
N ASP A 293 -42.01 -3.22 -28.96
CA ASP A 293 -43.21 -3.28 -28.11
C ASP A 293 -44.02 -4.59 -27.91
N GLU A 294 -44.43 -4.72 -26.63
CA GLU A 294 -45.57 -5.44 -26.05
C GLU A 294 -45.39 -6.94 -25.74
N GLU A 295 -45.99 -7.54 -24.71
CA GLU A 295 -46.50 -7.23 -23.38
C GLU A 295 -46.96 -8.60 -22.82
N GLU A 296 -46.94 -8.73 -21.49
CA GLU A 296 -47.87 -9.47 -20.62
C GLU A 296 -48.12 -11.01 -20.71
N ASP A 297 -48.16 -11.58 -19.50
CA ASP A 297 -49.08 -12.62 -18.97
C ASP A 297 -48.76 -14.13 -19.13
N GLY A 298 -48.32 -14.74 -18.02
CA GLY A 298 -49.25 -15.33 -17.05
C GLY A 298 -49.71 -16.80 -17.21
N HIS A 299 -49.25 -17.64 -16.27
CA HIS A 299 -49.98 -18.67 -15.50
C HIS A 299 -50.66 -19.87 -16.19
N ASP A 300 -50.23 -21.09 -15.83
CA ASP A 300 -50.95 -22.05 -14.93
C ASP A 300 -50.70 -23.54 -15.29
N GLU A 301 -50.33 -24.29 -14.24
CA GLU A 301 -50.66 -25.67 -13.82
C GLU A 301 -50.68 -26.85 -14.83
N GLU A 302 -50.11 -28.01 -14.46
CA GLU A 302 -50.87 -29.21 -14.02
C GLU A 302 -49.93 -30.40 -13.63
N GLU A 303 -50.49 -31.23 -12.74
CA GLU A 303 -49.95 -32.44 -12.08
C GLU A 303 -49.67 -33.65 -12.99
N ASP A 304 -48.94 -34.63 -12.43
CA ASP A 304 -49.07 -36.10 -12.53
C ASP A 304 -47.65 -36.71 -12.56
N GLY A 305 -47.20 -37.71 -11.79
CA GLY A 305 -47.85 -38.72 -10.98
C GLY A 305 -47.06 -40.04 -11.11
N HIS A 306 -46.43 -40.47 -10.00
CA HIS A 306 -46.27 -41.86 -9.51
C HIS A 306 -45.67 -43.00 -10.37
N ASP A 307 -44.73 -43.73 -9.73
CA ASP A 307 -44.71 -45.18 -9.43
C ASP A 307 -43.53 -46.06 -9.94
N GLU A 308 -42.97 -46.82 -8.98
CA GLU A 308 -42.48 -48.23 -9.03
C GLU A 308 -41.12 -48.55 -9.71
N GLU A 309 -40.22 -49.44 -9.27
CA GLU A 309 -40.00 -50.39 -8.15
C GLU A 309 -38.56 -50.99 -8.27
N GLU A 310 -38.03 -51.55 -7.17
CA GLU A 310 -37.18 -52.76 -6.99
C GLU A 310 -36.03 -53.12 -7.98
N ASP A 311 -34.79 -53.24 -7.49
CA ASP A 311 -34.10 -54.51 -7.11
C ASP A 311 -32.55 -54.34 -7.12
N GLY A 312 -31.85 -54.87 -6.10
CA GLY A 312 -30.41 -54.66 -5.86
C GLY A 312 -29.45 -55.78 -6.27
N HIS A 313 -28.20 -55.72 -5.76
CA HIS A 313 -27.31 -56.82 -5.36
C HIS A 313 -25.85 -56.34 -5.14
N ASP A 314 -25.24 -56.85 -4.06
CA ASP A 314 -23.83 -56.78 -3.64
C ASP A 314 -22.82 -57.17 -4.75
N GLU A 315 -21.61 -56.58 -4.75
CA GLU A 315 -20.29 -57.28 -4.80
C GLU A 315 -19.19 -56.37 -4.19
N GLU A 316 -18.28 -56.98 -3.44
CA GLU A 316 -17.09 -56.41 -2.80
C GLU A 316 -15.95 -56.21 -3.82
N GLU A 317 -15.18 -55.12 -3.73
CA GLU A 317 -13.80 -55.03 -4.24
C GLU A 317 -12.91 -54.22 -3.29
N ASP A 318 -11.85 -54.91 -2.86
CA ASP A 318 -10.53 -54.52 -2.33
C ASP A 318 -10.16 -53.01 -2.35
N GLY A 319 -10.07 -52.40 -1.16
CA GLY A 319 -9.48 -51.07 -0.92
C GLY A 319 -7.98 -51.19 -0.61
N HIS A 320 -7.18 -50.55 -1.46
CA HIS A 320 -5.87 -50.02 -1.11
C HIS A 320 -6.05 -48.52 -1.28
N ASP A 321 -6.31 -47.83 -0.19
CA ASP A 321 -6.34 -46.37 -0.14
C ASP A 321 -5.22 -45.93 0.79
N ASP A 322 -4.43 -44.99 0.28
CA ASP A 322 -3.41 -44.25 1.00
C ASP A 322 -4.12 -43.56 2.19
N ILE A 323 -3.68 -43.82 3.42
CA ILE A 323 -4.28 -43.25 4.63
C ILE A 323 -3.71 -41.83 4.78
N ASP A 324 -4.36 -40.89 4.11
CA ASP A 324 -4.42 -39.47 4.48
C ASP A 324 -5.80 -39.20 5.13
N GLU A 325 -6.28 -40.12 5.98
CA GLU A 325 -7.50 -39.95 6.78
C GLU A 325 -7.08 -39.66 8.22
N GLU A 326 -7.49 -38.50 8.73
CA GLU A 326 -7.42 -38.03 10.13
C GLU A 326 -7.30 -39.17 11.14
N MET A 327 -6.30 -39.10 12.03
CA MET A 327 -6.02 -40.14 13.02
C MET A 327 -7.03 -40.10 14.18
N THR A 328 -8.31 -40.31 13.90
CA THR A 328 -9.36 -40.33 14.92
C THR A 328 -9.25 -41.55 15.84
N ALA A 329 -9.80 -41.44 17.05
CA ALA A 329 -9.82 -42.54 18.03
C ALA A 329 -10.57 -43.77 17.48
N GLU A 330 -11.63 -43.54 16.70
CA GLU A 330 -12.36 -44.58 15.97
C GLU A 330 -11.46 -45.30 14.96
N HIS A 331 -10.67 -44.55 14.19
CA HIS A 331 -9.77 -45.10 13.19
C HIS A 331 -8.64 -45.91 13.84
N MET A 332 -8.03 -45.40 14.92
CA MET A 332 -7.01 -46.13 15.69
C MET A 332 -7.55 -47.45 16.25
N LEU A 333 -8.78 -47.47 16.78
CA LEU A 333 -9.40 -48.71 17.24
C LEU A 333 -9.68 -49.67 16.07
N GLU A 334 -10.14 -49.17 14.94
CA GLU A 334 -10.37 -50.01 13.75
C GLU A 334 -9.08 -50.63 13.21
N ALA A 335 -7.99 -49.87 13.20
CA ALA A 335 -6.70 -50.29 12.68
C ALA A 335 -5.93 -51.21 13.65
N PHE A 336 -5.90 -50.87 14.94
CA PHE A 336 -4.96 -51.48 15.90
C PHE A 336 -5.59 -52.49 16.87
N ASP A 337 -6.91 -52.45 17.12
CA ASP A 337 -7.61 -53.40 18.01
C ASP A 337 -7.74 -54.80 17.36
N SER A 338 -6.62 -55.51 17.33
CA SER A 338 -6.48 -56.83 16.75
C SER A 338 -7.39 -57.88 17.39
N ASN A 339 -7.79 -57.67 18.64
CA ASN A 339 -8.58 -58.62 19.40
C ASN A 339 -10.09 -58.27 19.44
N ASN A 340 -10.45 -57.08 18.95
CA ASN A 340 -11.79 -56.52 18.80
C ASN A 340 -12.53 -56.48 20.16
N ASP A 341 -11.84 -56.09 21.24
CA ASP A 341 -12.44 -55.85 22.56
C ASP A 341 -12.74 -54.37 22.86
N SER A 342 -12.61 -53.51 21.85
CA SER A 342 -12.90 -52.07 21.84
C SER A 342 -12.04 -51.27 22.81
N HIS A 343 -10.84 -51.78 23.12
CA HIS A 343 -9.82 -51.08 23.89
C HIS A 343 -8.46 -51.39 23.26
N LEU A 344 -7.51 -50.46 23.31
CA LEU A 344 -6.14 -50.71 22.85
C LEU A 344 -5.25 -51.11 24.02
N SER A 345 -4.60 -52.28 23.90
CA SER A 345 -3.48 -52.62 24.77
C SER A 345 -2.17 -52.08 24.22
N TRP A 346 -1.16 -51.90 25.08
CA TRP A 346 0.19 -51.50 24.64
C TRP A 346 0.74 -52.41 23.52
N ASP A 347 0.53 -53.73 23.65
CA ASP A 347 0.98 -54.70 22.64
C ASP A 347 0.29 -54.51 21.27
N GLU A 348 -0.92 -53.93 21.25
CA GLU A 348 -1.70 -53.64 20.04
C GLU A 348 -1.34 -52.28 19.45
N LEU A 349 -1.21 -51.25 20.29
CA LEU A 349 -0.76 -49.92 19.88
C LEU A 349 0.66 -49.98 19.28
N TRP A 350 1.60 -50.59 20.00
CA TRP A 350 2.98 -50.73 19.55
C TRP A 350 3.08 -51.54 18.25
N ALA A 351 2.35 -52.64 18.15
CA ALA A 351 2.34 -53.45 16.92
C ALA A 351 1.66 -52.74 15.73
N GLY A 352 0.75 -51.80 16.01
CA GLY A 352 0.13 -50.94 15.02
C GLY A 352 1.09 -49.92 14.43
N MET A 353 1.87 -49.27 15.29
CA MET A 353 2.82 -48.22 14.91
C MET A 353 4.18 -48.76 14.40
N ASP A 354 4.61 -49.93 14.88
CA ASP A 354 5.85 -50.62 14.44
C ASP A 354 5.66 -51.34 13.07
N ALA A 355 4.43 -51.39 12.54
CA ALA A 355 4.10 -52.11 11.31
C ALA A 355 4.74 -51.53 10.03
N ASP A 356 5.17 -50.26 10.06
CA ASP A 356 5.87 -49.62 8.92
C ASP A 356 7.38 -49.93 8.87
N HIS A 357 7.95 -50.54 9.91
CA HIS A 357 9.37 -50.91 9.94
C HIS A 357 9.66 -52.38 9.55
N GLU A 358 8.64 -53.22 9.28
CA GLU A 358 8.80 -54.62 8.84
C GLU A 358 8.78 -54.84 7.32
N ASP A 359 9.36 -53.94 6.50
CA ASP A 359 9.53 -54.23 5.05
C ASP A 359 10.95 -53.97 4.51
N THR A 360 11.98 -54.47 5.21
CA THR A 360 13.34 -54.58 4.63
C THR A 360 14.02 -55.94 4.79
N GLU A 361 13.29 -57.06 4.82
CA GLU A 361 13.91 -58.41 4.87
C GLU A 361 13.40 -59.35 3.77
N THR A 362 13.53 -58.94 2.50
CA THR A 362 13.74 -59.91 1.40
C THR A 362 14.87 -59.52 0.43
N HIS A 363 16.06 -59.21 0.95
CA HIS A 363 17.25 -59.19 0.11
C HIS A 363 17.86 -60.58 -0.11
N ASP A 364 17.87 -60.95 -1.38
CA ASP A 364 18.49 -62.10 -2.01
C ASP A 364 19.91 -62.40 -1.47
N GLU A 365 20.24 -63.69 -1.40
CA GLU A 365 21.53 -64.21 -0.95
C GLU A 365 22.73 -63.52 -1.62
N ASN A 366 23.49 -62.71 -0.86
CA ASN A 366 24.96 -62.64 -0.84
C ASN A 366 25.48 -61.22 -0.55
N GLU A 367 25.61 -60.86 0.72
CA GLU A 367 26.73 -60.07 1.23
C GLU A 367 26.82 -60.23 2.76
N THR A 368 28.03 -60.18 3.30
CA THR A 368 28.32 -60.41 4.71
C THR A 368 28.98 -59.15 5.25
N HIS A 369 28.26 -58.36 6.04
CA HIS A 369 28.78 -57.30 6.92
C HIS A 369 27.77 -57.18 8.07
N ASP A 370 28.11 -57.71 9.23
CA ASP A 370 28.75 -57.06 10.40
C ASP A 370 27.65 -56.70 11.41
N GLU A 371 27.41 -57.62 12.34
CA GLU A 371 26.51 -57.47 13.49
C GLU A 371 27.13 -56.42 14.45
N ASN A 372 26.78 -55.13 14.35
CA ASN A 372 26.81 -54.13 15.46
C ASN A 372 26.42 -52.69 15.02
N GLU A 373 25.21 -52.45 14.55
CA GLU A 373 24.58 -51.13 14.27
C GLU A 373 23.16 -51.54 13.85
N THR A 374 22.13 -51.51 14.70
CA THR A 374 21.34 -50.38 15.18
C THR A 374 20.62 -50.86 16.46
N HIS A 375 20.55 -50.08 17.54
CA HIS A 375 19.71 -50.45 18.71
C HIS A 375 19.43 -49.35 19.74
N ASP A 376 19.79 -48.07 19.50
CA ASP A 376 19.54 -47.01 20.49
C ASP A 376 18.34 -46.11 20.09
N ASP A 377 18.03 -45.92 18.80
CA ASP A 377 16.90 -45.06 18.34
C ASP A 377 15.51 -45.68 18.60
N ASP A 378 15.37 -47.00 18.46
CA ASP A 378 14.12 -47.71 18.73
C ASP A 378 13.76 -47.70 20.24
N GLU A 379 14.76 -47.63 21.14
CA GLU A 379 14.53 -47.65 22.60
C GLU A 379 13.92 -46.33 23.10
N HIS A 380 14.27 -45.19 22.49
CA HIS A 380 13.74 -43.87 22.90
C HIS A 380 12.31 -43.62 22.44
N MET A 381 11.95 -44.04 21.22
CA MET A 381 10.59 -43.98 20.70
C MET A 381 9.65 -44.91 21.48
N GLU A 382 10.09 -46.15 21.80
CA GLU A 382 9.32 -47.08 22.64
C GLU A 382 9.06 -46.51 24.04
N GLU A 383 10.06 -45.85 24.66
CA GLU A 383 9.91 -45.23 25.98
C GLU A 383 8.94 -44.04 25.97
N ASN A 384 8.95 -43.21 24.92
CA ASN A 384 8.04 -42.07 24.79
C ASN A 384 6.58 -42.51 24.56
N LEU A 385 6.34 -43.39 23.59
CA LEU A 385 5.00 -43.92 23.29
C LEU A 385 4.41 -44.72 24.45
N MET A 386 5.23 -45.51 25.15
CA MET A 386 4.81 -46.23 26.36
C MET A 386 4.39 -45.26 27.47
N TRP A 387 5.08 -44.14 27.57
CA TRP A 387 4.75 -43.13 28.57
C TRP A 387 3.42 -42.44 28.23
N MET A 388 3.22 -42.01 26.98
CA MET A 388 1.96 -41.41 26.51
C MET A 388 0.79 -42.36 26.76
N PHE A 389 0.95 -43.63 26.35
CA PHE A 389 -0.02 -44.69 26.64
C PHE A 389 -0.38 -44.77 28.13
N ASN A 390 0.61 -44.72 29.03
CA ASN A 390 0.35 -44.82 30.46
C ASN A 390 -0.22 -43.53 31.09
N GLN A 391 -0.12 -42.36 30.45
CA GLN A 391 -0.81 -41.15 30.90
C GLN A 391 -2.26 -41.13 30.44
N SER A 392 -2.49 -41.54 29.19
CA SER A 392 -3.82 -41.66 28.62
C SER A 392 -4.68 -42.71 29.35
N ASP A 393 -4.07 -43.76 29.92
CA ASP A 393 -4.73 -44.75 30.80
C ASP A 393 -5.13 -44.13 32.17
N MET A 394 -6.19 -43.33 32.17
CA MET A 394 -6.68 -42.57 33.32
C MET A 394 -7.16 -43.49 34.45
N ASP A 395 -7.69 -44.66 34.13
CA ASP A 395 -8.23 -45.59 35.11
C ASP A 395 -7.21 -46.64 35.60
N ALA A 396 -6.03 -46.66 34.97
CA ALA A 396 -4.87 -47.50 35.25
C ALA A 396 -5.14 -49.00 35.17
N ASP A 397 -6.00 -49.42 34.23
CA ASP A 397 -6.32 -50.82 33.99
C ASP A 397 -5.43 -51.50 32.92
N GLY A 398 -4.61 -50.70 32.23
CA GLY A 398 -3.61 -51.11 31.24
C GLY A 398 -4.17 -51.26 29.83
N LEU A 399 -5.32 -50.65 29.55
CA LEU A 399 -6.00 -50.59 28.26
C LEU A 399 -6.52 -49.17 28.03
N LEU A 400 -6.52 -48.69 26.79
CA LEU A 400 -7.11 -47.39 26.45
C LEU A 400 -8.50 -47.59 25.86
N ASP A 401 -9.50 -46.95 26.46
CA ASP A 401 -10.83 -46.82 25.84
C ASP A 401 -10.90 -45.66 24.83
N MET A 402 -12.01 -45.52 24.12
CA MET A 402 -12.17 -44.49 23.07
C MET A 402 -11.80 -43.07 23.52
N ALA A 403 -12.13 -42.70 24.77
CA ALA A 403 -11.84 -41.35 25.26
C ALA A 403 -10.36 -41.19 25.64
N GLU A 404 -9.76 -42.26 26.17
CA GLU A 404 -8.33 -42.31 26.49
C GLU A 404 -7.47 -42.35 25.21
N ILE A 405 -7.97 -42.96 24.12
CA ILE A 405 -7.32 -42.94 22.80
C ILE A 405 -7.39 -41.54 22.19
N GLY A 406 -8.50 -40.83 22.32
CA GLY A 406 -8.59 -39.42 21.91
C GLY A 406 -7.54 -38.54 22.60
N GLN A 407 -7.33 -38.73 23.91
CA GLN A 407 -6.25 -38.04 24.64
C GLN A 407 -4.85 -38.46 24.20
N LEU A 408 -4.66 -39.73 23.80
CA LEU A 408 -3.38 -40.19 23.26
C LEU A 408 -3.06 -39.49 21.93
N ILE A 409 -4.07 -39.36 21.05
CA ILE A 409 -3.96 -38.69 19.76
C ILE A 409 -3.64 -37.20 19.94
N GLU A 410 -4.37 -36.52 20.82
CA GLU A 410 -4.12 -35.10 21.18
C GLU A 410 -2.69 -34.90 21.73
N MET A 411 -2.17 -35.85 22.52
CA MET A 411 -0.79 -35.84 23.00
C MET A 411 0.27 -36.17 21.93
N MET A 412 -0.14 -36.77 20.81
CA MET A 412 0.73 -37.09 19.67
C MET A 412 0.71 -36.00 18.59
N GLU A 413 -0.37 -35.23 18.50
CA GLU A 413 -0.59 -34.16 17.51
C GLU A 413 -0.11 -32.78 18.00
N SER A 414 0.11 -32.59 19.31
CA SER A 414 0.67 -31.35 19.84
C SER A 414 2.17 -31.21 19.54
N ASP A 415 2.56 -30.17 18.80
CA ASP A 415 3.97 -29.86 18.43
C ASP A 415 4.86 -29.52 19.64
N MET A 416 4.26 -29.13 20.76
CA MET A 416 4.95 -28.63 21.95
C MET A 416 4.56 -29.42 23.22
N PRO A 417 5.52 -30.10 23.88
CA PRO A 417 5.21 -30.85 25.09
C PRO A 417 4.87 -29.90 26.25
N THR A 418 3.82 -30.20 27.01
CA THR A 418 3.53 -29.54 28.29
C THR A 418 4.75 -29.52 29.22
N PRO A 419 4.84 -28.61 30.20
CA PRO A 419 5.97 -28.56 31.13
C PRO A 419 6.20 -29.89 31.90
N GLU A 420 5.12 -30.64 32.14
CA GLU A 420 5.19 -31.97 32.74
C GLU A 420 5.76 -33.01 31.76
N GLN A 421 5.35 -32.97 30.48
CA GLN A 421 5.91 -33.81 29.41
C GLN A 421 7.38 -33.50 29.16
N ALA A 422 7.76 -32.23 29.02
CA ALA A 422 9.13 -31.80 28.74
C ALA A 422 10.11 -32.24 29.85
N LEU A 423 9.73 -32.11 31.12
CA LEU A 423 10.54 -32.65 32.22
C LEU A 423 10.68 -34.17 32.14
N ILE A 424 9.64 -34.88 31.73
CA ILE A 424 9.69 -36.35 31.68
C ILE A 424 10.55 -36.84 30.52
N MET A 425 10.51 -36.16 29.38
CA MET A 425 11.28 -36.50 28.19
C MET A 425 12.76 -36.20 28.38
N ALA A 426 13.09 -35.07 29.00
CA ALA A 426 14.45 -34.54 29.00
C ALA A 426 15.18 -34.56 30.35
N ASP A 427 14.50 -34.71 31.50
CA ASP A 427 15.17 -34.87 32.81
C ASP A 427 15.81 -36.25 32.95
N ALA A 428 16.93 -36.43 32.24
CA ALA A 428 17.71 -37.66 32.24
C ALA A 428 18.24 -38.05 33.63
N ASN A 429 18.25 -37.11 34.58
CA ASN A 429 18.85 -37.27 35.88
C ASN A 429 17.82 -37.44 37.04
N ASP A 430 16.52 -37.29 36.75
CA ASP A 430 15.36 -37.43 37.64
C ASP A 430 15.49 -36.55 38.90
N ASP A 431 15.94 -35.29 38.71
CA ASP A 431 15.99 -34.29 39.78
C ASP A 431 14.84 -33.29 39.80
N GLY A 432 13.93 -33.38 38.83
CA GLY A 432 12.69 -32.61 38.72
C GLY A 432 12.91 -31.20 38.18
N HIS A 433 14.04 -30.98 37.50
CA HIS A 433 14.42 -29.72 36.88
C HIS A 433 15.07 -30.00 35.53
N LEU A 434 14.91 -29.08 34.58
CA LEU A 434 15.52 -29.20 33.26
C LEU A 434 16.78 -28.34 33.18
N SER A 435 17.93 -28.92 32.85
CA SER A 435 19.14 -28.16 32.52
C SER A 435 19.24 -27.87 31.02
N TRP A 436 20.01 -26.85 30.62
CA TRP A 436 20.26 -26.55 29.21
C TRP A 436 20.80 -27.76 28.44
N ASP A 437 21.74 -28.51 29.03
CA ASP A 437 22.29 -29.72 28.40
C ASP A 437 21.20 -30.79 28.20
N GLU A 438 20.25 -30.90 29.12
CA GLU A 438 19.13 -31.84 29.01
C GLU A 438 18.11 -31.40 27.97
N PHE A 439 17.74 -30.12 27.94
CA PHE A 439 16.91 -29.54 26.89
C PHE A 439 17.56 -29.70 25.50
N TRP A 440 18.79 -29.22 25.34
CA TRP A 440 19.48 -29.24 24.05
C TRP A 440 19.62 -30.66 23.50
N ASN A 441 20.06 -31.63 24.31
CA ASN A 441 20.23 -33.01 23.83
C ASN A 441 18.90 -33.73 23.51
N THR A 442 17.75 -33.20 23.95
CA THR A 442 16.44 -33.80 23.65
C THR A 442 15.80 -33.18 22.40
N TRP A 443 16.04 -31.89 22.15
CA TRP A 443 15.39 -31.15 21.05
C TRP A 443 16.35 -30.71 19.93
N SER A 444 17.66 -30.89 20.07
CA SER A 444 18.59 -30.74 18.93
C SER A 444 18.66 -32.05 18.15
N GLU A 445 18.39 -32.03 16.85
CA GLU A 445 18.64 -33.17 15.96
C GLU A 445 20.15 -33.54 16.00
N ASP A 446 20.51 -34.72 16.49
CA ASP A 446 21.92 -35.13 16.65
C ASP A 446 22.54 -35.50 15.28
N GLU A 447 23.32 -34.59 14.70
CA GLU A 447 24.37 -34.92 13.73
C GLU A 447 25.50 -35.73 14.39
N GLU A 448 25.35 -37.05 14.50
CA GLU A 448 26.48 -37.96 14.76
C GLU A 448 26.66 -39.02 13.66
N ASP A 449 26.99 -38.63 12.41
CA ASP A 449 27.68 -39.58 11.52
C ASP A 449 28.54 -39.01 10.38
N HIS A 450 29.50 -38.12 10.66
CA HIS A 450 30.52 -37.74 9.66
C HIS A 450 31.96 -37.75 10.16
N ASP A 451 32.44 -38.92 10.63
CA ASP A 451 33.88 -39.02 10.91
C ASP A 451 34.46 -40.46 10.80
N GLU A 452 34.57 -41.07 9.60
CA GLU A 452 35.69 -42.02 9.37
C GLU A 452 36.10 -42.45 7.93
N HIS A 453 35.94 -41.71 6.83
CA HIS A 453 36.51 -42.17 5.52
C HIS A 453 37.28 -41.13 4.68
N HIS A 454 38.53 -40.87 5.09
CA HIS A 454 39.56 -40.32 4.18
C HIS A 454 40.70 -41.30 3.93
N GLU A 455 40.56 -42.17 2.91
CA GLU A 455 41.71 -42.59 2.10
C GLU A 455 41.36 -42.74 0.60
N GLU A 456 42.15 -42.03 -0.21
CA GLU A 456 42.41 -42.20 -1.65
C GLU A 456 41.55 -41.44 -2.69
N ASN A 457 41.97 -40.19 -2.93
CA ASN A 457 42.51 -39.73 -4.22
C ASN A 457 41.59 -39.83 -5.46
N GLU A 458 40.99 -38.70 -5.85
CA GLU A 458 41.23 -38.09 -7.18
C GLU A 458 40.74 -36.64 -7.25
N THR A 459 41.41 -35.87 -8.10
CA THR A 459 41.45 -34.42 -8.20
C THR A 459 40.19 -33.81 -8.79
N HIS A 460 39.59 -32.81 -8.13
CA HIS A 460 38.91 -31.71 -8.82
C HIS A 460 39.13 -30.41 -8.03
N GLU A 461 39.72 -29.43 -8.72
CA GLU A 461 39.68 -28.01 -8.36
C GLU A 461 38.30 -27.53 -8.81
N ASP A 462 37.44 -27.13 -7.89
CA ASP A 462 36.48 -26.03 -8.01
C ASP A 462 36.15 -25.62 -6.56
N GLU A 463 36.54 -24.39 -6.20
CA GLU A 463 36.24 -23.75 -4.93
C GLU A 463 34.90 -23.00 -5.07
N GLU A 464 34.21 -22.84 -3.93
CA GLU A 464 33.08 -21.96 -3.64
C GLU A 464 31.68 -22.46 -4.04
N ALA A 465 31.04 -23.17 -3.08
CA ALA A 465 29.62 -23.06 -2.69
C ALA A 465 29.25 -24.32 -1.88
N HIS A 466 29.47 -24.29 -0.56
CA HIS A 466 28.83 -25.14 0.47
C HIS A 466 29.35 -24.59 1.81
N ASP A 467 28.78 -23.48 2.26
CA ASP A 467 29.01 -22.86 3.59
C ASP A 467 27.72 -22.12 4.04
N GLU A 468 26.54 -22.54 3.57
CA GLU A 468 25.25 -21.88 3.90
C GLU A 468 24.25 -22.80 4.63
N HIS A 469 24.61 -24.05 4.94
CA HIS A 469 23.81 -24.89 5.84
C HIS A 469 24.31 -24.89 7.30
N ASP A 470 25.58 -24.54 7.55
CA ASP A 470 26.16 -24.51 8.92
C ASP A 470 25.87 -23.20 9.71
N ALA A 471 25.14 -22.24 9.13
CA ALA A 471 24.94 -20.91 9.71
C ALA A 471 23.54 -20.66 10.31
N HIS A 472 22.57 -21.52 10.01
CA HIS A 472 21.22 -21.45 10.60
C HIS A 472 21.25 -21.94 12.06
N ASP A 473 21.93 -23.06 12.32
CA ASP A 473 21.92 -23.70 13.65
C ASP A 473 22.68 -22.94 14.75
N GLU A 474 23.76 -22.21 14.41
CA GLU A 474 24.51 -21.43 15.42
C GLU A 474 23.70 -20.22 15.94
N HIS A 475 22.72 -19.71 15.17
CA HIS A 475 21.90 -18.56 15.57
C HIS A 475 20.71 -19.00 16.44
N GLU A 476 20.14 -20.17 16.15
CA GLU A 476 19.06 -20.77 16.91
C GLU A 476 19.52 -21.19 18.33
N GLU A 477 20.71 -21.81 18.44
CA GLU A 477 21.29 -22.15 19.76
C GLU A 477 21.48 -20.91 20.65
N GLU A 478 21.98 -19.80 20.08
CA GLU A 478 22.21 -18.57 20.84
C GLU A 478 20.90 -17.93 21.33
N MET A 479 19.83 -17.96 20.52
CA MET A 479 18.52 -17.39 20.90
C MET A 479 17.76 -18.27 21.89
N LEU A 480 17.68 -19.58 21.65
CA LEU A 480 17.07 -20.53 22.59
C LEU A 480 17.79 -20.52 23.95
N MET A 481 19.11 -20.34 23.94
CA MET A 481 19.88 -20.17 25.17
C MET A 481 19.56 -18.85 25.88
N GLU A 482 19.27 -17.77 25.14
CA GLU A 482 18.85 -16.50 25.73
C GLU A 482 17.49 -16.65 26.41
N MET A 483 16.49 -17.20 25.71
CA MET A 483 15.16 -17.51 26.27
C MET A 483 15.26 -18.39 27.52
N PHE A 484 16.02 -19.49 27.46
CA PHE A 484 16.21 -20.38 28.60
C PHE A 484 16.79 -19.65 29.83
N ASN A 485 17.72 -18.73 29.61
CA ASN A 485 18.30 -17.93 30.70
C ASN A 485 17.34 -16.84 31.22
N GLU A 486 16.41 -16.34 30.41
CA GLU A 486 15.40 -15.38 30.82
C GLU A 486 14.30 -16.03 31.66
N SER A 487 13.88 -17.24 31.28
CA SER A 487 12.91 -18.04 32.01
C SER A 487 13.46 -18.59 33.33
N ASP A 488 14.79 -18.71 33.51
CA ASP A 488 15.46 -19.00 34.80
C ASP A 488 15.38 -17.79 35.77
N MET A 489 14.18 -17.61 36.34
CA MET A 489 13.86 -16.47 37.20
C MET A 489 14.70 -16.43 38.50
N ASP A 490 15.14 -17.58 38.99
CA ASP A 490 15.90 -17.68 40.24
C ASP A 490 17.43 -17.73 40.07
N GLY A 491 17.89 -17.94 38.83
CA GLY A 491 19.25 -17.82 38.36
C GLY A 491 20.14 -18.99 38.79
N ASP A 492 19.56 -20.18 38.99
CA ASP A 492 20.29 -21.38 39.39
C ASP A 492 20.75 -22.26 38.22
N GLY A 493 20.37 -21.89 37.00
CA GLY A 493 20.74 -22.51 35.73
C GLY A 493 19.90 -23.74 35.37
N LEU A 494 18.74 -23.88 36.00
CA LEU A 494 17.79 -24.98 35.79
C LEU A 494 16.36 -24.41 35.72
N LEU A 495 15.51 -24.99 34.87
CA LEU A 495 14.09 -24.64 34.84
C LEU A 495 13.30 -25.59 35.73
N ASN A 496 12.62 -25.05 36.75
CA ASN A 496 11.57 -25.79 37.46
C ASN A 496 10.25 -25.74 36.68
N LEU A 497 9.26 -26.55 37.06
CA LEU A 497 7.96 -26.64 36.36
C LEU A 497 7.31 -25.29 35.98
N THR A 498 7.37 -24.29 36.88
CA THR A 498 6.79 -22.95 36.62
C THR A 498 7.67 -22.08 35.73
N GLU A 499 8.99 -22.26 35.77
CA GLU A 499 9.92 -21.57 34.87
C GLU A 499 9.91 -22.21 33.48
N LEU A 500 9.65 -23.51 33.41
CA LEU A 500 9.49 -24.26 32.18
C LEU A 500 8.15 -23.97 31.50
N GLU A 501 7.07 -23.77 32.26
CA GLU A 501 5.78 -23.23 31.75
C GLU A 501 5.99 -21.93 30.99
N HIS A 502 6.67 -20.95 31.60
CA HIS A 502 7.00 -19.69 30.94
C HIS A 502 7.95 -19.86 29.74
N PHE A 503 8.93 -20.77 29.83
CA PHE A 503 9.86 -21.02 28.72
C PHE A 503 9.17 -21.65 27.50
N ILE A 504 8.25 -22.59 27.73
CA ILE A 504 7.50 -23.25 26.66
C ILE A 504 6.50 -22.26 26.04
N GLU A 505 5.84 -21.42 26.85
CA GLU A 505 5.01 -20.32 26.33
C GLU A 505 5.83 -19.33 25.47
N ASP A 506 7.02 -18.92 25.91
CA ASP A 506 7.90 -18.02 25.14
C ASP A 506 8.43 -18.68 23.84
N LEU A 507 8.69 -20.00 23.88
CA LEU A 507 9.17 -20.77 22.74
C LEU A 507 8.07 -21.00 21.70
N ASP A 508 6.84 -21.26 22.16
CA ASP A 508 5.66 -21.44 21.32
C ASP A 508 5.33 -20.13 20.60
N ALA A 509 5.30 -19.01 21.32
CA ALA A 509 5.11 -17.69 20.72
C ALA A 509 6.24 -17.29 19.75
N TRP A 510 7.43 -17.87 19.87
CA TRP A 510 8.53 -17.64 18.93
C TRP A 510 8.43 -18.51 17.67
N GLN A 511 7.98 -19.76 17.80
CA GLN A 511 7.73 -20.65 16.66
C GLN A 511 6.45 -20.25 15.90
N ASN A 512 5.45 -19.78 16.63
CA ASN A 512 4.13 -19.38 16.16
C ASN A 512 3.85 -17.92 16.59
N PRO A 513 4.49 -16.92 15.97
CA PRO A 513 4.19 -15.53 16.28
C PRO A 513 2.72 -15.25 15.95
N PRO A 514 2.02 -14.47 16.79
CA PRO A 514 0.64 -14.08 16.52
C PRO A 514 0.58 -13.32 15.21
N MET A 515 -0.26 -13.84 14.31
CA MET A 515 -0.55 -13.25 13.02
C MET A 515 -1.77 -12.35 13.14
N GLY A 516 -1.75 -11.28 12.36
CA GLY A 516 -2.88 -10.35 12.29
C GLY A 516 -3.11 -9.92 10.86
N TYR A 517 -4.36 -9.98 10.42
CA TYR A 517 -4.76 -9.65 9.06
C TYR A 517 -5.78 -8.51 9.04
N VAL A 518 -5.69 -7.67 8.01
CA VAL A 518 -6.66 -6.60 7.72
C VAL A 518 -6.70 -6.34 6.23
N THR A 519 -7.89 -6.13 5.67
CA THR A 519 -8.03 -5.76 4.26
C THR A 519 -7.87 -4.25 4.07
N LEU A 520 -6.92 -3.84 3.23
CA LEU A 520 -6.75 -2.49 2.73
C LEU A 520 -7.46 -2.33 1.38
N HIS A 521 -8.40 -1.40 1.31
CA HIS A 521 -9.03 -1.02 0.05
C HIS A 521 -8.30 0.17 -0.60
N VAL A 522 -7.76 -0.05 -1.80
CA VAL A 522 -7.06 0.95 -2.62
C VAL A 522 -8.03 1.49 -3.67
N GLU A 523 -8.50 2.72 -3.48
CA GLU A 523 -9.49 3.35 -4.38
C GLU A 523 -8.92 3.85 -5.71
N ALA A 524 -7.60 4.07 -5.78
CA ALA A 524 -6.95 4.63 -6.95
C ALA A 524 -5.48 4.21 -7.02
N GLU A 525 -5.00 3.91 -8.23
CA GLU A 525 -3.61 3.56 -8.46
C GLU A 525 -2.64 4.65 -7.99
N GLY A 526 -1.51 4.23 -7.42
CA GLY A 526 -0.34 5.06 -7.21
C GLY A 526 0.52 4.58 -6.06
N GLU A 527 1.45 5.44 -5.64
CA GLU A 527 2.34 5.14 -4.52
C GLU A 527 1.64 5.37 -3.17
N TYR A 528 1.75 4.41 -2.25
CA TYR A 528 1.23 4.45 -0.90
C TYR A 528 2.37 4.25 0.09
N GLY A 529 2.41 5.08 1.14
CA GLY A 529 3.36 4.95 2.23
C GLY A 529 2.68 4.41 3.48
N PHE A 530 3.34 3.47 4.14
CA PHE A 530 2.91 2.81 5.36
C PHE A 530 3.90 3.14 6.47
N ALA A 531 3.48 3.91 7.47
CA ALA A 531 4.27 4.18 8.65
C ALA A 531 3.91 3.19 9.77
N HIS A 532 4.86 2.36 10.18
CA HIS A 532 4.67 1.32 11.20
C HIS A 532 5.91 1.21 12.12
N PRO A 533 5.85 0.50 13.27
CA PRO A 533 7.02 0.23 14.10
C PRO A 533 8.10 -0.60 13.39
N THR A 534 9.36 -0.45 13.79
CA THR A 534 10.49 -1.18 13.17
C THR A 534 10.61 -2.65 13.56
N ASP A 535 9.92 -3.05 14.62
CA ASP A 535 9.87 -4.40 15.21
C ASP A 535 8.65 -5.20 14.74
N LEU A 536 7.85 -4.62 13.83
CA LEU A 536 6.73 -5.29 13.18
C LEU A 536 7.18 -5.86 11.83
N GLU A 537 6.97 -7.16 11.62
CA GLU A 537 7.03 -7.75 10.29
C GLU A 537 5.72 -7.43 9.56
N PHE A 538 5.83 -6.90 8.35
CA PHE A 538 4.73 -6.30 7.60
C PHE A 538 4.84 -6.70 6.13
N HIS A 539 3.80 -7.35 5.63
CA HIS A 539 3.69 -7.75 4.23
C HIS A 539 2.38 -7.25 3.62
N VAL A 540 2.42 -6.99 2.31
CA VAL A 540 1.25 -6.62 1.51
C VAL A 540 1.00 -7.73 0.50
N ILE A 541 -0.20 -8.28 0.50
CA ILE A 541 -0.63 -9.35 -0.40
C ILE A 541 -1.75 -8.81 -1.27
N MET A 542 -1.70 -9.05 -2.58
CA MET A 542 -2.85 -8.80 -3.46
C MET A 542 -3.99 -9.75 -3.05
N ALA A 543 -5.19 -9.24 -2.74
CA ALA A 543 -6.33 -10.11 -2.53
C ALA A 543 -6.58 -10.91 -3.82
N GLY A 544 -6.29 -12.20 -3.78
CA GLY A 544 -6.31 -13.04 -4.96
C GLY A 544 -7.72 -13.16 -5.54
N ASP A 545 -7.82 -13.17 -6.86
CA ASP A 545 -8.94 -13.67 -7.68
C ASP A 545 -9.07 -15.22 -7.50
N GLY A 546 -9.15 -15.66 -6.24
CA GLY A 546 -8.73 -16.98 -5.77
C GLY A 546 -9.70 -17.67 -4.80
N HIS A 547 -10.81 -17.03 -4.42
CA HIS A 547 -11.89 -17.69 -3.69
C HIS A 547 -13.25 -17.39 -4.35
N GLU A 548 -13.52 -18.05 -5.48
CA GLU A 548 -14.91 -18.36 -5.83
C GLU A 548 -15.44 -19.28 -4.72
N GLY A 549 -16.17 -18.67 -3.79
CA GLY A 549 -16.80 -19.35 -2.66
C GLY A 549 -17.43 -20.67 -3.06
N HIS A 550 -17.06 -21.71 -2.32
CA HIS A 550 -17.69 -23.02 -2.34
C HIS A 550 -19.07 -22.93 -1.66
N ASP A 551 -19.98 -22.18 -2.28
CA ASP A 551 -21.37 -22.05 -1.85
C ASP A 551 -22.30 -22.43 -3.02
N GLY A 552 -22.53 -23.73 -3.16
CA GLY A 552 -23.34 -24.21 -4.28
C GLY A 552 -23.53 -25.71 -4.40
N HIS A 553 -23.73 -26.45 -3.31
CA HIS A 553 -24.37 -27.76 -3.41
C HIS A 553 -25.86 -27.57 -3.77
N ASP A 554 -26.14 -27.52 -5.08
CA ASP A 554 -27.47 -27.79 -5.61
C ASP A 554 -27.41 -28.85 -6.71
N ASP A 555 -28.28 -29.83 -6.50
CA ASP A 555 -28.35 -31.14 -7.13
C ASP A 555 -28.82 -31.07 -8.60
N HIS A 556 -28.11 -31.81 -9.45
CA HIS A 556 -28.46 -32.42 -10.75
C HIS A 556 -29.32 -31.70 -11.82
N GLY A 557 -28.78 -31.67 -13.05
CA GLY A 557 -29.59 -31.60 -14.29
C GLY A 557 -28.83 -31.75 -15.61
N ASP A 558 -28.72 -33.00 -16.07
CA ASP A 558 -28.55 -33.46 -17.47
C ASP A 558 -27.16 -33.40 -18.14
N GLU A 559 -26.47 -34.54 -18.06
CA GLU A 559 -25.55 -35.01 -19.11
C GLU A 559 -26.31 -35.29 -20.42
N ASP A 560 -25.87 -34.70 -21.54
CA ASP A 560 -25.93 -35.34 -22.84
C ASP A 560 -24.49 -35.61 -23.29
N GLY A 561 -23.99 -36.78 -22.89
CA GLY A 561 -22.73 -37.31 -23.36
C GLY A 561 -22.74 -37.58 -24.86
N HIS A 562 -21.64 -37.25 -25.53
CA HIS A 562 -21.18 -38.03 -26.67
C HIS A 562 -19.67 -37.94 -26.81
N ASP A 563 -19.03 -39.06 -26.49
CA ASP A 563 -17.74 -39.51 -26.98
C ASP A 563 -17.53 -39.16 -28.47
N GLU A 564 -16.33 -38.73 -28.85
CA GLU A 564 -15.31 -39.66 -29.36
C GLU A 564 -14.01 -38.88 -29.66
N GLU A 565 -12.91 -39.46 -29.17
CA GLU A 565 -11.55 -39.16 -29.57
C GLU A 565 -11.27 -39.46 -31.06
N ASP A 566 -10.11 -38.94 -31.47
CA ASP A 566 -9.22 -39.46 -32.50
C ASP A 566 -9.47 -39.10 -33.98
N GLY A 567 -8.48 -38.37 -34.50
CA GLY A 567 -7.68 -38.95 -35.58
C GLY A 567 -7.54 -38.11 -36.84
N HIS A 568 -6.36 -37.52 -36.96
CA HIS A 568 -5.66 -37.11 -38.18
C HIS A 568 -6.22 -37.59 -39.53
N ASP A 569 -6.27 -36.68 -40.52
CA ASP A 569 -5.49 -36.86 -41.75
C ASP A 569 -5.49 -35.58 -42.61
N GLU A 570 -4.29 -35.24 -43.06
CA GLU A 570 -3.97 -34.22 -44.06
C GLU A 570 -4.63 -34.51 -45.41
N GLU A 571 -4.89 -33.49 -46.23
CA GLU A 571 -4.54 -33.48 -47.66
C GLU A 571 -4.58 -32.05 -48.22
N GLU A 572 -3.63 -31.82 -49.14
CA GLU A 572 -3.23 -30.61 -49.86
C GLU A 572 -4.35 -29.80 -50.58
N ASP A 573 -4.14 -28.48 -50.75
CA ASP A 573 -4.06 -27.88 -52.10
C ASP A 573 -3.64 -26.38 -52.09
N GLY A 574 -2.49 -26.08 -52.70
CA GLY A 574 -2.43 -25.11 -53.82
C GLY A 574 -2.06 -23.64 -53.58
N HIS A 575 -0.75 -23.35 -53.62
CA HIS A 575 -0.02 -22.15 -54.08
C HIS A 575 -0.80 -20.91 -54.59
N ASP A 576 -0.35 -19.72 -54.19
CA ASP A 576 0.27 -18.75 -55.12
C ASP A 576 1.17 -17.75 -54.36
N GLU A 577 2.35 -17.51 -54.95
CA GLU A 577 3.41 -16.59 -54.50
C GLU A 577 3.11 -15.16 -54.95
N GLU A 578 3.37 -14.16 -54.10
CA GLU A 578 3.85 -12.85 -54.54
C GLU A 578 4.92 -12.36 -53.54
N GLU A 579 6.06 -11.95 -54.10
CA GLU A 579 7.20 -11.29 -53.44
C GLU A 579 6.75 -9.94 -52.87
N ASP A 580 7.27 -9.52 -51.71
CA ASP A 580 7.80 -8.15 -51.53
C ASP A 580 8.67 -8.02 -50.27
N GLY A 581 9.62 -7.08 -50.33
CA GLY A 581 10.86 -6.97 -49.57
C GLY A 581 10.80 -6.98 -48.04
N HIS A 582 11.72 -7.72 -47.42
CA HIS A 582 12.22 -7.44 -46.09
C HIS A 582 13.10 -6.19 -46.13
N ASP A 583 12.58 -5.07 -45.64
CA ASP A 583 13.41 -4.04 -45.00
C ASP A 583 13.34 -4.33 -43.49
N GLU A 584 14.53 -4.52 -42.90
CA GLU A 584 14.70 -4.57 -41.45
C GLU A 584 14.60 -3.14 -40.93
N GLU A 585 13.51 -2.82 -40.25
CA GLU A 585 13.46 -1.70 -39.31
C GLU A 585 13.70 -2.32 -37.93
N GLU A 586 14.74 -1.85 -37.24
CA GLU A 586 14.98 -2.10 -35.82
C GLU A 586 13.78 -1.53 -35.07
N ASP A 587 12.94 -2.39 -34.48
CA ASP A 587 12.01 -1.99 -33.43
C ASP A 587 12.86 -1.64 -32.20
N GLY A 588 13.32 -0.39 -32.16
CA GLY A 588 13.68 0.28 -30.92
C GLY A 588 12.38 0.50 -30.16
N HIS A 589 12.08 -0.42 -29.26
CA HIS A 589 11.19 -0.14 -28.15
C HIS A 589 11.90 0.93 -27.32
N ASP A 590 11.56 2.20 -27.58
CA ASP A 590 11.75 3.25 -26.60
C ASP A 590 10.80 2.91 -25.45
N GLU A 591 11.36 2.35 -24.38
CA GLU A 591 10.75 2.35 -23.06
C GLU A 591 10.43 3.82 -22.76
N HIS A 592 9.14 4.17 -22.80
CA HIS A 592 8.68 5.42 -22.26
C HIS A 592 8.81 5.27 -20.75
N ASP A 593 9.84 5.88 -20.16
CA ASP A 593 9.82 6.23 -18.74
C ASP A 593 8.58 7.13 -18.57
N ASP A 594 7.52 6.58 -17.99
CA ASP A 594 6.40 7.37 -17.48
C ASP A 594 6.97 8.26 -16.37
N GLU A 595 7.16 9.55 -16.68
CA GLU A 595 7.79 10.49 -15.74
C GLU A 595 6.82 10.81 -14.60
N ASN A 596 6.87 10.01 -13.53
CA ASN A 596 6.25 10.33 -12.25
C ASN A 596 6.75 11.73 -11.79
N LEU A 597 5.81 12.59 -11.38
CA LEU A 597 6.17 13.88 -10.83
C LEU A 597 6.84 13.64 -9.48
N ASN A 598 8.17 13.64 -9.42
CA ASN A 598 8.89 13.49 -8.15
C ASN A 598 8.76 14.73 -7.23
N TYR A 599 8.32 15.86 -7.76
CA TYR A 599 8.28 17.15 -7.07
C TYR A 599 6.97 17.90 -7.32
N ASP A 600 6.46 18.57 -6.29
CA ASP A 600 5.36 19.51 -6.45
C ASP A 600 5.79 20.66 -7.38
N PRO A 601 5.18 20.83 -8.57
CA PRO A 601 5.56 21.87 -9.50
C PRO A 601 5.07 23.25 -9.05
N HIS A 602 4.10 23.37 -8.15
CA HIS A 602 3.33 24.59 -7.85
C HIS A 602 4.08 25.68 -7.07
N SER A 603 5.41 25.67 -7.14
CA SER A 603 6.32 26.62 -6.50
C SER A 603 6.00 28.08 -6.80
N TRP A 604 5.38 28.41 -7.94
CA TRP A 604 5.01 29.79 -8.28
C TRP A 604 3.90 30.35 -7.37
N LEU A 605 3.17 29.52 -6.63
CA LEU A 605 2.19 29.96 -5.63
C LEU A 605 2.86 30.49 -4.36
N SER A 606 4.16 30.23 -4.14
CA SER A 606 4.96 30.98 -3.15
C SER A 606 5.52 32.28 -3.75
N PRO A 607 5.19 33.47 -3.20
CA PRO A 607 5.73 34.74 -3.69
C PRO A 607 7.26 34.83 -3.64
N LEU A 608 7.90 34.08 -2.71
CA LEU A 608 9.36 34.04 -2.58
C LEU A 608 9.99 33.14 -3.64
N ALA A 609 9.43 31.96 -3.90
CA ALA A 609 9.89 31.08 -4.97
C ALA A 609 9.69 31.73 -6.35
N PHE A 610 8.53 32.32 -6.61
CA PHE A 610 8.29 33.07 -7.85
C PHE A 610 9.26 34.25 -8.05
N LYS A 611 9.68 34.89 -6.95
CA LYS A 611 10.74 35.91 -6.97
C LYS A 611 12.13 35.34 -7.27
N ALA A 612 12.43 34.11 -6.86
CA ALA A 612 13.68 33.44 -7.20
C ALA A 612 13.74 33.14 -8.71
N GLN A 613 12.66 32.57 -9.24
CA GLN A 613 12.43 32.30 -10.68
C GLN A 613 12.59 33.54 -11.56
N LEU A 614 12.18 34.72 -11.06
CA LEU A 614 12.38 36.00 -11.74
C LEU A 614 13.85 36.25 -12.17
N THR A 615 14.81 35.78 -11.37
CA THR A 615 16.24 35.96 -11.69
C THR A 615 16.64 35.11 -12.89
N VAL A 616 16.15 33.87 -12.96
CA VAL A 616 16.42 32.93 -14.06
C VAL A 616 15.86 33.49 -15.38
N VAL A 617 14.60 33.92 -15.36
CA VAL A 617 13.96 34.51 -16.54
C VAL A 617 14.67 35.80 -16.97
N MET A 618 15.09 36.65 -16.03
CA MET A 618 15.81 37.88 -16.34
C MET A 618 17.15 37.58 -17.04
N ASP A 619 17.93 36.62 -16.52
CA ASP A 619 19.21 36.25 -17.11
C ASP A 619 19.04 35.60 -18.50
N GLY A 620 18.00 34.77 -18.67
CA GLY A 620 17.62 34.20 -19.97
C GLY A 620 17.24 35.29 -21.00
N LEU A 621 16.42 36.26 -20.60
CA LEU A 621 16.06 37.40 -21.44
C LEU A 621 17.25 38.27 -21.80
N ILE A 622 18.19 38.51 -20.87
CA ILE A 622 19.43 39.25 -21.15
C ILE A 622 20.31 38.50 -22.15
N ALA A 623 20.37 37.17 -22.04
CA ALA A 623 21.14 36.34 -22.96
C ALA A 623 20.55 36.37 -24.37
N ALA A 624 19.23 36.25 -24.50
CA ALA A 624 18.52 36.30 -25.79
C ALA A 624 18.49 37.71 -26.38
N PHE A 625 18.26 38.74 -25.56
CA PHE A 625 18.09 40.13 -25.99
C PHE A 625 19.00 41.10 -25.20
N PRO A 626 20.32 41.12 -25.47
CA PRO A 626 21.28 41.93 -24.70
C PRO A 626 21.02 43.45 -24.73
N ASP A 627 20.35 43.94 -25.77
CA ASP A 627 20.02 45.37 -25.91
C ASP A 627 19.00 45.83 -24.85
N GLY A 628 18.21 44.91 -24.29
CA GLY A 628 17.20 45.15 -23.24
C GLY A 628 17.73 45.14 -21.81
N GLU A 629 19.00 44.78 -21.59
CA GLU A 629 19.57 44.47 -20.25
C GLU A 629 19.25 45.53 -19.17
N ALA A 630 19.39 46.81 -19.51
CA ALA A 630 19.19 47.89 -18.55
C ALA A 630 17.72 48.00 -18.10
N ASP A 631 16.79 47.80 -19.02
CA ASP A 631 15.35 47.89 -18.75
C ASP A 631 14.87 46.61 -18.05
N PHE A 632 15.34 45.43 -18.48
CA PHE A 632 15.04 44.15 -17.83
C PHE A 632 15.45 44.16 -16.35
N LYS A 633 16.67 44.61 -16.03
CA LYS A 633 17.12 44.72 -14.64
C LYS A 633 16.28 45.70 -13.81
N ALA A 634 15.94 46.85 -14.38
CA ALA A 634 15.13 47.84 -13.67
C ALA A 634 13.70 47.35 -13.41
N ASN A 635 13.12 46.63 -14.37
CA ASN A 635 11.79 46.03 -14.25
C ASN A 635 11.79 44.86 -13.27
N ALA A 636 12.77 43.96 -13.36
CA ALA A 636 12.96 42.86 -12.42
C ALA A 636 13.11 43.36 -10.98
N ASP A 637 13.93 44.39 -10.74
CA ASP A 637 14.07 45.01 -9.42
C ASP A 637 12.73 45.55 -8.89
N ALA A 638 11.92 46.16 -9.76
CA ALA A 638 10.61 46.70 -9.39
C ALA A 638 9.60 45.59 -9.09
N TYR A 639 9.58 44.53 -9.90
CA TYR A 639 8.67 43.41 -9.74
C TYR A 639 9.04 42.54 -8.52
N SER A 640 10.33 42.31 -8.29
CA SER A 640 10.87 41.67 -7.08
C SER A 640 10.44 42.38 -5.80
N ALA A 641 10.37 43.72 -5.81
CA ALA A 641 9.88 44.50 -4.68
C ALA A 641 8.37 44.36 -4.45
N GLN A 642 7.59 44.11 -5.50
CA GLN A 642 6.15 43.82 -5.39
C GLN A 642 5.91 42.41 -4.84
N LEU A 643 6.65 41.41 -5.32
CA LEU A 643 6.61 40.04 -4.79
C LEU A 643 7.02 39.97 -3.31
N THR A 644 8.07 40.71 -2.93
CA THR A 644 8.46 40.83 -1.51
C THR A 644 7.38 41.51 -0.67
N ALA A 645 6.61 42.45 -1.25
CA ALA A 645 5.52 43.10 -0.52
C ALA A 645 4.30 42.17 -0.36
N LEU A 646 4.09 41.26 -1.32
CA LEU A 646 3.06 40.23 -1.29
C LEU A 646 3.39 39.17 -0.23
N ASP A 647 4.61 38.64 -0.22
CA ASP A 647 5.16 37.78 0.83
C ASP A 647 4.94 38.36 2.24
N VAL A 648 5.37 39.61 2.47
CA VAL A 648 5.13 40.32 3.74
C VAL A 648 3.64 40.43 4.11
N ALA A 649 2.74 40.45 3.12
CA ALA A 649 1.30 40.48 3.37
C ALA A 649 0.75 39.11 3.77
N PHE A 650 1.27 38.02 3.18
CA PHE A 650 0.96 36.65 3.61
C PHE A 650 1.52 36.37 5.02
N ASP A 651 2.78 36.72 5.31
CA ASP A 651 3.37 36.59 6.67
C ASP A 651 2.56 37.39 7.71
N ALA A 652 2.15 38.61 7.37
CA ALA A 652 1.31 39.41 8.24
C ALA A 652 -0.09 38.80 8.49
N ALA A 653 -0.57 37.93 7.58
CA ALA A 653 -1.83 37.23 7.72
C ALA A 653 -1.68 35.93 8.53
N PHE A 654 -0.76 35.06 8.11
CA PHE A 654 -0.71 33.65 8.49
C PHE A 654 0.52 33.26 9.31
N GLY A 655 1.58 34.08 9.30
CA GLY A 655 2.80 33.81 10.05
C GLY A 655 2.56 33.72 11.57
N ALA A 656 3.58 33.30 12.32
CA ALA A 656 3.46 33.03 13.76
C ALA A 656 2.92 34.22 14.60
N ASP A 657 3.15 35.46 14.16
CA ASP A 657 2.65 36.71 14.76
C ASP A 657 1.50 37.35 13.94
N GLY A 658 0.96 36.64 12.96
CA GLY A 658 -0.04 37.08 11.98
C GLY A 658 -1.44 37.28 12.56
N ILE A 659 -2.36 37.82 11.75
CA ILE A 659 -3.73 38.12 12.20
C ILE A 659 -4.54 36.86 12.54
N CYS A 660 -4.30 35.74 11.87
CA CYS A 660 -5.00 34.47 12.14
C CYS A 660 -4.63 33.92 13.52
N MET A 661 -3.34 33.74 13.79
CA MET A 661 -2.84 33.31 15.10
C MET A 661 -3.23 34.29 16.22
N ALA A 662 -3.15 35.60 15.98
CA ALA A 662 -3.58 36.60 16.96
C ALA A 662 -5.09 36.60 17.21
N GLY A 663 -5.88 36.12 16.25
CA GLY A 663 -7.33 35.93 16.34
C GLY A 663 -7.74 34.64 17.06
N GLY A 664 -6.82 33.67 17.17
CA GLY A 664 -7.11 32.32 17.69
C GLY A 664 -7.90 31.49 16.68
N TYR A 665 -7.58 31.63 15.40
CA TYR A 665 -8.11 30.81 14.32
C TYR A 665 -7.08 29.74 13.96
N ASP A 666 -7.55 28.51 13.81
CA ASP A 666 -6.78 27.42 13.24
C ASP A 666 -6.71 27.62 11.72
N LYS A 667 -5.52 27.45 11.15
CA LYS A 667 -5.24 27.80 9.74
C LYS A 667 -5.58 26.62 8.84
N THR A 668 -6.83 26.16 8.92
CA THR A 668 -7.33 24.99 8.20
C THR A 668 -8.18 25.44 7.02
N VAL A 669 -7.95 24.82 5.85
CA VAL A 669 -8.57 25.18 4.58
C VAL A 669 -9.03 23.93 3.84
N ALA A 670 -10.27 23.90 3.39
CA ALA A 670 -10.75 22.89 2.44
C ALA A 670 -10.62 23.44 1.01
N ALA A 671 -9.96 22.71 0.10
CA ALA A 671 -9.81 23.06 -1.31
C ALA A 671 -10.20 21.88 -2.22
N ASN A 672 -10.37 22.10 -3.53
CA ASN A 672 -10.67 21.00 -4.44
C ASN A 672 -9.41 20.27 -4.93
N HIS A 673 -8.30 20.97 -5.18
CA HIS A 673 -7.07 20.41 -5.75
C HIS A 673 -5.85 20.78 -4.90
N ASN A 674 -4.86 19.89 -4.82
CA ASN A 674 -3.64 20.04 -4.04
C ASN A 674 -2.51 20.84 -4.72
N ALA A 675 -2.80 22.06 -5.20
CA ALA A 675 -1.78 22.95 -5.76
C ALA A 675 -1.03 23.80 -4.71
N TYR A 676 -1.33 23.69 -3.42
CA TYR A 676 -1.06 24.76 -2.44
C TYR A 676 0.06 24.44 -1.44
N SER A 677 0.81 23.36 -1.61
CA SER A 677 1.82 22.87 -0.65
C SER A 677 2.88 23.92 -0.31
N TYR A 678 3.37 24.68 -1.30
CA TYR A 678 4.38 25.72 -1.05
C TYR A 678 3.89 26.86 -0.15
N ILE A 679 2.60 27.23 -0.22
CA ILE A 679 2.02 28.22 0.69
C ILE A 679 1.62 27.58 2.02
N ALA A 680 1.24 26.30 2.01
CA ALA A 680 0.96 25.51 3.20
C ALA A 680 2.19 25.45 4.11
N VAL A 681 3.33 25.01 3.57
CA VAL A 681 4.59 24.88 4.30
C VAL A 681 5.14 26.23 4.76
N GLU A 682 5.19 27.25 3.87
CA GLU A 682 5.79 28.55 4.21
C GLU A 682 4.98 29.31 5.27
N TYR A 683 3.66 29.19 5.24
CA TYR A 683 2.76 29.96 6.10
C TYR A 683 2.03 29.13 7.16
N ASP A 684 2.35 27.83 7.26
CA ASP A 684 1.81 26.88 8.23
C ASP A 684 0.27 26.85 8.14
N ILE A 685 -0.25 26.57 6.93
CA ILE A 685 -1.68 26.46 6.62
C ILE A 685 -1.96 25.00 6.29
N LYS A 686 -2.87 24.35 7.02
CA LYS A 686 -3.31 22.98 6.75
C LYS A 686 -4.36 22.98 5.64
N PHE A 687 -4.06 22.33 4.52
CA PHE A 687 -5.01 22.12 3.44
C PHE A 687 -5.57 20.70 3.53
N MET A 688 -6.88 20.58 3.35
CA MET A 688 -7.58 19.32 3.07
C MET A 688 -8.16 19.47 1.66
N THR A 689 -7.85 18.55 0.77
CA THR A 689 -8.27 18.64 -0.63
C THR A 689 -9.29 17.56 -0.96
N VAL A 690 -10.26 17.88 -1.83
CA VAL A 690 -11.30 16.93 -2.29
C VAL A 690 -10.71 15.93 -3.28
N HIS A 691 -9.82 16.40 -4.12
CA HIS A 691 -8.99 15.60 -4.99
C HIS A 691 -7.55 15.65 -4.47
N GLY A 692 -6.74 14.67 -4.82
CA GLY A 692 -5.28 14.79 -4.71
C GLY A 692 -4.74 15.89 -5.62
N LEU A 693 -3.73 15.59 -6.43
CA LEU A 693 -3.18 16.54 -7.41
C LEU A 693 -3.91 16.59 -8.75
N ASP A 694 -4.85 15.68 -9.03
CA ASP A 694 -5.59 15.76 -10.29
C ASP A 694 -6.84 16.64 -10.08
N PRO A 695 -6.91 17.84 -10.70
CA PRO A 695 -8.08 18.70 -10.61
C PRO A 695 -9.27 18.24 -11.47
N GLU A 696 -9.12 17.26 -12.36
CA GLU A 696 -10.07 16.92 -13.43
C GLU A 696 -10.84 15.60 -13.23
N GLY A 697 -10.45 14.72 -12.30
CA GLY A 697 -11.23 13.52 -11.92
C GLY A 697 -12.57 13.83 -11.25
N GLU A 698 -13.55 12.90 -11.30
CA GLU A 698 -14.72 12.96 -10.39
C GLU A 698 -14.29 12.42 -9.02
N PRO A 699 -14.59 13.11 -7.90
CA PRO A 699 -14.14 12.64 -6.59
C PRO A 699 -14.94 11.40 -6.19
N SER A 700 -14.30 10.45 -5.52
CA SER A 700 -15.00 9.26 -5.02
C SER A 700 -16.11 9.67 -4.04
N PRO A 701 -17.22 8.91 -3.93
CA PRO A 701 -18.24 9.18 -2.92
C PRO A 701 -17.69 9.25 -1.49
N GLU A 702 -16.61 8.52 -1.23
CA GLU A 702 -15.89 8.47 0.04
C GLU A 702 -15.06 9.74 0.27
N ASP A 703 -14.26 10.19 -0.70
CA ASP A 703 -13.55 11.48 -0.66
C ASP A 703 -14.50 12.65 -0.38
N VAL A 704 -15.66 12.62 -1.03
CA VAL A 704 -16.74 13.57 -0.77
C VAL A 704 -17.20 13.49 0.68
N ALA A 705 -17.42 12.29 1.23
CA ALA A 705 -17.83 12.08 2.62
C ALA A 705 -16.76 12.56 3.61
N LYS A 706 -15.49 12.21 3.39
CA LYS A 706 -14.31 12.64 4.16
C LYS A 706 -14.22 14.14 4.26
N VAL A 707 -14.22 14.84 3.12
CA VAL A 707 -14.17 16.30 3.11
C VAL A 707 -15.42 16.90 3.75
N VAL A 708 -16.59 16.29 3.55
CA VAL A 708 -17.83 16.73 4.19
C VAL A 708 -17.73 16.64 5.72
N ASP A 709 -17.17 15.57 6.26
CA ASP A 709 -17.03 15.38 7.71
C ASP A 709 -15.93 16.25 8.30
N PHE A 710 -14.77 16.35 7.64
CA PHE A 710 -13.73 17.31 7.98
C PHE A 710 -14.26 18.76 8.04
N ILE A 711 -15.05 19.17 7.05
CA ILE A 711 -15.69 20.49 7.03
C ILE A 711 -16.61 20.69 8.23
N LYS A 712 -17.39 19.66 8.63
CA LYS A 712 -18.31 19.75 9.77
C LYS A 712 -17.56 19.79 11.10
N GLU A 713 -16.52 18.98 11.26
CA GLU A 713 -15.74 18.83 12.49
C GLU A 713 -14.90 20.07 12.79
N GLU A 714 -14.12 20.51 11.80
CA GLU A 714 -13.29 21.70 11.89
C GLU A 714 -14.12 23.00 11.79
N GLY A 715 -15.41 22.88 11.46
CA GLY A 715 -16.33 24.01 11.35
C GLY A 715 -15.96 24.96 10.21
N ILE A 716 -15.42 24.41 9.12
CA ILE A 716 -15.02 25.15 7.93
C ILE A 716 -16.26 25.75 7.27
N THR A 717 -16.14 27.00 6.83
CA THR A 717 -17.26 27.75 6.25
C THR A 717 -17.12 28.03 4.76
N VAL A 718 -15.95 27.75 4.20
CA VAL A 718 -15.59 28.04 2.82
C VAL A 718 -14.86 26.84 2.23
N LEU A 719 -15.35 26.38 1.07
CA LEU A 719 -14.64 25.46 0.20
C LEU A 719 -13.98 26.27 -0.92
N PHE A 720 -12.68 26.08 -1.11
CA PHE A 720 -11.93 26.73 -2.16
C PHE A 720 -11.94 25.86 -3.42
N VAL A 721 -12.22 26.49 -4.56
CA VAL A 721 -12.30 25.83 -5.86
C VAL A 721 -11.44 26.59 -6.85
N GLU A 722 -10.82 25.92 -7.81
CA GLU A 722 -10.00 26.60 -8.81
C GLU A 722 -10.82 27.47 -9.76
N GLU A 723 -10.13 28.29 -10.56
CA GLU A 723 -10.79 29.27 -11.42
C GLU A 723 -11.53 28.66 -12.62
N TYR A 724 -11.22 27.42 -13.01
CA TYR A 724 -11.81 26.74 -14.16
C TYR A 724 -12.58 25.45 -13.84
N THR A 725 -12.54 24.97 -12.61
CA THR A 725 -13.31 23.80 -12.17
C THR A 725 -14.81 24.06 -12.28
N ASP A 726 -15.56 23.08 -12.81
CA ASP A 726 -17.02 23.14 -12.83
C ASP A 726 -17.57 22.96 -11.41
N GLN A 727 -18.32 23.95 -10.91
CA GLN A 727 -18.87 23.90 -9.55
C GLN A 727 -19.88 22.75 -9.35
N SER A 728 -20.37 22.09 -10.41
CA SER A 728 -21.19 20.89 -10.24
C SER A 728 -20.44 19.74 -9.60
N SER A 729 -19.11 19.64 -9.78
CA SER A 729 -18.30 18.54 -9.20
C SER A 729 -18.30 18.56 -7.67
N VAL A 730 -18.38 19.75 -7.06
CA VAL A 730 -18.38 19.92 -5.60
C VAL A 730 -19.77 20.23 -5.02
N GLN A 731 -20.84 20.09 -5.81
CA GLN A 731 -22.18 20.52 -5.39
C GLN A 731 -22.76 19.65 -4.27
N SER A 732 -22.43 18.35 -4.25
CA SER A 732 -22.78 17.43 -3.16
C SER A 732 -22.26 17.94 -1.82
N ILE A 733 -20.96 18.26 -1.75
CA ILE A 733 -20.29 18.81 -0.57
C ILE A 733 -21.00 20.08 -0.08
N VAL A 734 -21.33 20.99 -1.00
CA VAL A 734 -22.02 22.24 -0.66
C VAL A 734 -23.43 22.00 -0.13
N ASP A 735 -24.18 21.08 -0.72
CA ASP A 735 -25.56 20.77 -0.31
C ASP A 735 -25.61 20.14 1.09
N GLU A 736 -24.59 19.37 1.46
CA GLU A 736 -24.49 18.69 2.75
C GLU A 736 -23.94 19.57 3.88
N THR A 737 -22.89 20.35 3.59
CA THR A 737 -22.19 21.16 4.61
C THR A 737 -22.72 22.59 4.70
N GLY A 738 -23.24 23.13 3.60
CA GLY A 738 -23.67 24.52 3.49
C GLY A 738 -22.53 25.55 3.38
N VAL A 739 -21.31 25.11 3.04
CA VAL A 739 -20.15 26.00 2.82
C VAL A 739 -20.35 26.97 1.65
N GLU A 740 -19.67 28.11 1.70
CA GLU A 740 -19.58 29.05 0.58
C GLU A 740 -18.41 28.67 -0.34
N ILE A 741 -18.64 28.62 -1.65
CA ILE A 741 -17.54 28.45 -2.61
C ILE A 741 -16.79 29.77 -2.78
N LYS A 742 -15.46 29.72 -2.70
CA LYS A 742 -14.57 30.80 -3.14
C LYS A 742 -13.52 30.29 -4.11
N THR A 743 -13.00 31.19 -4.94
CA THR A 743 -11.91 30.84 -5.86
C THR A 743 -10.55 30.93 -5.18
N LEU A 744 -9.72 29.90 -5.37
CA LEU A 744 -8.28 29.96 -5.14
C LEU A 744 -7.60 29.75 -6.49
N TYR A 745 -6.75 30.71 -6.88
CA TYR A 745 -6.19 30.81 -8.22
C TYR A 745 -4.88 30.03 -8.30
N THR A 746 -4.79 29.01 -9.17
CA THR A 746 -3.54 28.32 -9.52
C THR A 746 -2.71 29.09 -10.52
N MET A 747 -3.33 29.81 -11.47
CA MET A 747 -2.64 30.66 -12.46
C MET A 747 -1.77 29.89 -13.46
N GLU A 748 -2.05 28.60 -13.67
CA GLU A 748 -1.53 27.82 -14.79
C GLU A 748 -2.05 28.35 -16.11
N LEU A 749 -3.35 28.67 -16.11
CA LEU A 749 -4.09 29.19 -17.24
C LEU A 749 -4.25 30.72 -17.14
N ALA A 750 -4.51 31.34 -18.28
CA ALA A 750 -4.73 32.78 -18.34
C ALA A 750 -6.05 33.12 -17.65
N PRO A 751 -6.17 34.24 -16.90
CA PRO A 751 -7.39 34.56 -16.17
C PRO A 751 -8.54 34.93 -17.10
N SER A 752 -9.75 34.56 -16.69
CA SER A 752 -10.98 34.93 -17.39
C SER A 752 -11.23 36.45 -17.41
N ASP A 753 -10.79 37.18 -16.37
CA ASP A 753 -10.73 38.64 -16.35
C ASP A 753 -9.37 39.13 -16.88
N SER A 754 -9.38 39.66 -18.11
CA SER A 754 -8.19 40.23 -18.76
C SER A 754 -7.50 41.39 -18.01
N THR A 755 -8.10 41.92 -16.93
CA THR A 755 -7.48 42.93 -16.07
C THR A 755 -6.68 42.34 -14.92
N ASP A 756 -6.80 41.03 -14.68
CA ASP A 756 -6.01 40.31 -13.69
C ASP A 756 -4.61 39.97 -14.21
N ASP A 757 -3.66 40.02 -13.28
CA ASP A 757 -2.28 39.59 -13.43
C ASP A 757 -1.90 38.72 -12.22
N TYR A 758 -0.67 38.17 -12.23
CA TYR A 758 -0.20 37.34 -11.11
C TYR A 758 -0.35 38.04 -9.75
N LEU A 759 -0.03 39.33 -9.66
CA LEU A 759 -0.09 40.06 -8.38
C LEU A 759 -1.53 40.27 -7.93
N SER A 760 -2.45 40.58 -8.84
CA SER A 760 -3.85 40.75 -8.48
C SER A 760 -4.48 39.42 -8.04
N MET A 761 -4.18 38.32 -8.73
CA MET A 761 -4.68 36.99 -8.38
C MET A 761 -4.11 36.48 -7.07
N MET A 762 -2.79 36.60 -6.84
CA MET A 762 -2.23 36.25 -5.53
C MET A 762 -2.73 37.15 -4.40
N THR A 763 -3.04 38.42 -4.67
CA THR A 763 -3.70 39.28 -3.68
C THR A 763 -5.12 38.79 -3.40
N LYS A 764 -5.85 38.32 -4.41
CA LYS A 764 -7.17 37.70 -4.21
C LYS A 764 -7.06 36.38 -3.45
N ASN A 765 -6.06 35.54 -3.71
CA ASN A 765 -5.79 34.33 -2.92
C ASN A 765 -5.63 34.68 -1.45
N LEU A 766 -4.75 35.65 -1.14
CA LEU A 766 -4.57 36.15 0.22
C LEU A 766 -5.89 36.63 0.85
N GLU A 767 -6.65 37.48 0.14
CA GLU A 767 -7.92 38.01 0.65
C GLU A 767 -8.99 36.91 0.86
N ASN A 768 -9.04 35.94 -0.05
CA ASN A 768 -9.99 34.83 0.00
C ASN A 768 -9.63 33.87 1.14
N LEU A 769 -8.35 33.51 1.31
CA LEU A 769 -7.84 32.67 2.40
C LEU A 769 -8.10 33.32 3.77
N VAL A 770 -7.70 34.60 3.95
CA VAL A 770 -7.96 35.35 5.19
C VAL A 770 -9.44 35.33 5.52
N SER A 771 -10.29 35.66 4.54
CA SER A 771 -11.73 35.69 4.77
C SER A 771 -12.37 34.30 4.90
N GLY A 772 -11.77 33.25 4.37
CA GLY A 772 -12.28 31.87 4.42
C GLY A 772 -11.99 31.21 5.76
N ILE A 773 -10.76 31.36 6.26
CA ILE A 773 -10.35 30.95 7.60
C ILE A 773 -11.09 31.78 8.68
N GLY A 774 -11.49 33.01 8.34
CA GLY A 774 -12.31 33.86 9.20
C GLY A 774 -11.50 34.87 10.03
N CYS A 775 -10.23 35.05 9.68
CA CYS A 775 -9.38 36.15 10.12
C CYS A 775 -9.77 37.47 9.41
#